data_AF-A0A2V7ETJ2-F1
#
_entry.id   AF-A0A2V7ETJ2-F1
#
_cell.length_a   1.000
_cell.length_b   1.000
_cell.length_c   1.000
_cell.angle_alpha   90.00
_cell.angle_beta   90.00
_cell.angle_gamma   90.00
#
_symmetry.space_group_name_H-M   'P 1'
#
loop_
_entity.id
_entity.type
_entity.pdbx_description
1 polymer ?
#
loop_
_entity_poly.entity_id
_entity_poly.type
_entity_poly.pdbx_seq_one_letter_code
_entity_poly.pdbx_strand_id
1 'polypeptide(L)'
;QTPNQFGTFIFPSLAALAAGSPATFTRTLVPQVHPGTAWNSAVYAGDTWRAGGGLQLTYGARLEAAHFSGAPPYNHAVDSLFGVRTDRIPSELHFSPRVGFTWALGGGSGGGGPQTTFLRGGVGDFRSLTPTSLYAAALGAPGLATAETQLSCVGSAAPIPDWSQYTQDASTIPSQCADTAAAVTVTPHPNVTAFAPDFTAPRARRATLALVQRFGRSNYWVTLEGSYARGLSQYGFRDLNLVTTPRFTLSDEAGRPVYVPADSIVPTTGAISAAGSRLHPEFGSVLLVGSDLESDTKQLTLTVTGATSWGAAFRLGYTLTRARDQSSFSCCSAASGFASATTGGNPDAREWSRSSLERRHAFVGTATLPITRALDLSAIGSFTSGAPFTPIVGSDINGDGAKNDRAFIFNPGLTADTAIARGMQALLATAPSAIRGCLGRQLGGIAARNSCTGPWQAALDLQLNWRPTWFGLDRRLTLSLLTVNLLGGLDEWLHGAANLRGWGYAAAPDPVLLYVRGFDPTTAQFHYAVNGRFGATASASGGVTVPFQIALQGRLAIGPGTTRRSLRGARQSALDPPAPTLPGNPITAILGLRDSLGCTLDQAAQLRAIADSLDARNRLLPASLDAGAQLAATRDNARWALERARAVLTLAQWSKLADALKSREAALPN
;
A
#
# COMPACT_ATOMS: atom_id res chain seq x y z
N GLN A 1 5.88 -0.29 12.34
CA GLN A 1 6.73 0.78 12.86
C GLN A 1 6.86 0.53 14.35
N THR A 2 8.08 0.53 14.87
CA THR A 2 8.33 0.52 16.31
C THR A 2 7.85 1.85 16.90
N PRO A 3 7.20 1.85 18.08
CA PRO A 3 6.95 3.08 18.83
C PRO A 3 8.26 3.86 19.04
N ASN A 4 8.20 5.12 19.44
CA ASN A 4 9.38 5.96 19.75
C ASN A 4 10.11 5.50 21.03
N GLN A 5 10.51 4.22 21.07
CA GLN A 5 11.05 3.53 22.25
C GLN A 5 12.45 4.01 22.62
N PHE A 6 13.22 4.47 21.64
CA PHE A 6 14.58 5.01 21.82
C PHE A 6 14.61 6.54 21.99
N GLY A 7 13.44 7.18 21.97
CA GLY A 7 13.30 8.61 22.16
C GLY A 7 13.72 9.46 20.94
N THR A 8 13.30 10.72 20.97
CA THR A 8 13.59 11.70 19.92
C THR A 8 13.90 13.05 20.57
N PHE A 9 15.10 13.57 20.29
CA PHE A 9 15.52 14.93 20.65
C PHE A 9 15.25 15.90 19.50
N ILE A 10 14.81 17.11 19.82
CA ILE A 10 14.63 18.18 18.85
C ILE A 10 15.43 19.39 19.32
N PHE A 11 16.24 19.93 18.41
CA PHE A 11 17.04 21.10 18.65
C PHE A 11 16.47 22.30 17.89
N PRO A 12 16.39 23.49 18.51
CA PRO A 12 15.84 24.67 17.85
C PRO A 12 16.81 25.24 16.79
N SER A 13 18.09 24.87 16.83
CA SER A 13 19.11 25.33 15.88
C SER A 13 20.31 24.38 15.81
N LEU A 14 21.14 24.53 14.78
CA LEU A 14 22.43 23.82 14.68
C LEU A 14 23.40 24.21 15.81
N ALA A 15 23.36 25.46 16.27
CA ALA A 15 24.16 25.89 17.42
C ALA A 15 23.71 25.18 18.71
N ALA A 16 22.40 25.03 18.92
CA ALA A 16 21.86 24.28 20.05
C ALA A 16 22.18 22.78 19.96
N LEU A 17 22.18 22.20 18.75
CA LEU A 17 22.65 20.82 18.53
C LEU A 17 24.13 20.67 18.88
N ALA A 18 24.98 21.58 18.42
CA ALA A 18 26.42 21.56 18.73
C ALA A 18 26.70 21.74 20.23
N ALA A 19 25.86 22.51 20.93
CA ALA A 19 25.94 22.73 22.37
C ALA A 19 25.24 21.64 23.21
N GLY A 20 24.59 20.65 22.59
CA GLY A 20 23.86 19.60 23.33
C GLY A 20 22.62 20.10 24.09
N SER A 21 21.98 21.18 23.64
CA SER A 21 20.84 21.83 24.31
C SER A 21 19.53 21.61 23.55
N PRO A 22 18.80 20.50 23.77
CA PRO A 22 17.52 20.24 23.10
C PRO A 22 16.40 21.16 23.59
N ALA A 23 15.45 21.47 22.70
CA ALA A 23 14.20 22.14 23.06
C ALA A 23 13.16 21.14 23.58
N THR A 24 13.16 19.92 23.07
CA THR A 24 12.24 18.86 23.51
C THR A 24 12.88 17.48 23.45
N PHE A 25 12.43 16.58 24.32
CA PHE A 25 12.69 15.15 24.25
C PHE A 25 11.37 14.40 24.39
N THR A 26 11.11 13.44 23.51
CA THR A 26 9.91 12.58 23.61
C THR A 26 10.31 11.12 23.55
N ARG A 27 9.61 10.24 24.28
CA ARG A 27 9.83 8.80 24.27
C ARG A 27 8.55 8.05 24.60
N THR A 28 8.35 6.90 23.96
CA THR A 28 7.30 5.94 24.32
C THR A 28 7.90 4.88 25.22
N LEU A 29 7.43 4.77 26.46
CA LEU A 29 7.84 3.71 27.39
C LEU A 29 6.82 2.58 27.30
N VAL A 30 7.28 1.37 26.98
CA VAL A 30 6.40 0.23 26.73
C VAL A 30 6.43 -0.73 27.90
N PRO A 31 5.27 -1.01 28.50
CA PRO A 31 5.03 -2.25 29.20
C PRO A 31 4.00 -3.07 28.40
N GLN A 32 4.32 -4.34 28.16
CA GLN A 32 3.44 -5.44 27.73
C GLN A 32 3.14 -5.65 26.23
N VAL A 33 3.55 -6.84 25.78
CA VAL A 33 3.03 -7.52 24.58
C VAL A 33 1.80 -8.30 25.01
N HIS A 34 0.62 -7.90 24.54
CA HIS A 34 -0.61 -8.67 24.74
C HIS A 34 -0.92 -9.53 23.52
N PRO A 35 -1.07 -10.87 23.67
CA PRO A 35 -1.49 -11.72 22.58
C PRO A 35 -2.98 -11.48 22.27
N GLY A 36 -3.32 -11.46 20.99
CA GLY A 36 -4.70 -11.43 20.53
C GLY A 36 -4.82 -12.13 19.18
N THR A 37 -6.01 -12.64 18.88
CA THR A 37 -6.27 -13.44 17.68
C THR A 37 -7.42 -12.82 16.89
N ALA A 38 -7.17 -12.52 15.62
CA ALA A 38 -8.20 -12.07 14.67
C ALA A 38 -8.73 -13.25 13.86
N TRP A 39 -10.01 -13.54 14.00
CA TRP A 39 -10.76 -14.53 13.23
C TRP A 39 -11.41 -13.87 12.02
N ASN A 40 -11.18 -14.41 10.83
CA ASN A 40 -11.80 -13.92 9.60
C ASN A 40 -12.36 -15.11 8.82
N SER A 41 -13.65 -15.06 8.48
CA SER A 41 -14.32 -16.09 7.68
C SER A 41 -15.08 -15.46 6.53
N ALA A 42 -15.23 -16.20 5.43
CA ALA A 42 -15.96 -15.74 4.28
C ALA A 42 -16.60 -16.88 3.50
N VAL A 43 -17.82 -16.63 3.02
CA VAL A 43 -18.55 -17.50 2.09
C VAL A 43 -18.94 -16.66 0.88
N TYR A 44 -18.86 -17.23 -0.32
CA TYR A 44 -19.27 -16.53 -1.53
C TYR A 44 -20.00 -17.47 -2.48
N ALA A 45 -20.92 -16.91 -3.24
CA ALA A 45 -21.62 -17.58 -4.31
C ALA A 45 -21.73 -16.63 -5.51
N GLY A 46 -21.61 -17.16 -6.71
CA GLY A 46 -21.73 -16.38 -7.92
C GLY A 46 -21.93 -17.27 -9.13
N ASP A 47 -22.44 -16.68 -10.19
CA ASP A 47 -22.73 -17.34 -11.44
C ASP A 47 -22.30 -16.45 -12.62
N THR A 48 -22.13 -17.06 -13.79
CA THR A 48 -21.89 -16.38 -15.04
C THR A 48 -22.92 -16.81 -16.06
N TRP A 49 -23.81 -15.88 -16.39
CA TRP A 49 -24.87 -16.07 -17.36
C TRP A 49 -24.49 -15.52 -18.73
N ARG A 50 -24.66 -16.34 -19.77
CA ARG A 50 -24.49 -15.93 -21.17
C ARG A 50 -25.88 -15.69 -21.78
N ALA A 51 -26.32 -14.44 -21.81
CA ALA A 51 -27.68 -14.04 -22.16
C ALA A 51 -27.99 -14.09 -23.68
N GLY A 52 -27.00 -14.39 -24.53
CA GLY A 52 -27.10 -14.27 -25.99
C GLY A 52 -26.60 -12.92 -26.50
N GLY A 53 -26.50 -12.75 -27.82
CA GLY A 53 -26.09 -11.47 -28.44
C GLY A 53 -24.69 -10.97 -28.05
N GLY A 54 -23.77 -11.87 -27.68
CA GLY A 54 -22.43 -11.53 -27.23
C GLY A 54 -22.35 -10.99 -25.79
N LEU A 55 -23.45 -10.99 -25.04
CA LEU A 55 -23.51 -10.53 -23.64
C LEU A 55 -23.21 -11.67 -22.67
N GLN A 56 -22.25 -11.43 -21.78
CA GLN A 56 -21.92 -12.24 -20.62
C GLN A 56 -22.07 -11.39 -19.36
N LEU A 57 -22.88 -11.85 -18.42
CA LEU A 57 -23.09 -11.26 -17.11
C LEU A 57 -22.44 -12.15 -16.06
N THR A 58 -21.65 -11.59 -15.16
CA THR A 58 -21.11 -12.26 -13.98
C THR A 58 -21.62 -11.56 -12.74
N TYR A 59 -22.27 -12.29 -11.85
CA TYR A 59 -22.87 -11.73 -10.64
C TYR A 59 -22.62 -12.66 -9.47
N GLY A 60 -22.56 -12.10 -8.27
CA GLY A 60 -22.36 -12.88 -7.07
C GLY A 60 -22.37 -12.01 -5.83
N ALA A 61 -22.32 -12.67 -4.69
CA ALA A 61 -22.24 -12.02 -3.41
C ALA A 61 -21.27 -12.78 -2.49
N ARG A 62 -20.71 -12.02 -1.55
CA ARG A 62 -19.79 -12.53 -0.55
C ARG A 62 -20.26 -12.08 0.82
N LEU A 63 -20.37 -13.02 1.76
CA LEU A 63 -20.63 -12.77 3.16
C LEU A 63 -19.32 -12.96 3.92
N GLU A 64 -18.90 -11.97 4.70
CA GLU A 64 -17.64 -12.00 5.46
C GLU A 64 -17.89 -11.68 6.92
N ALA A 65 -17.32 -12.47 7.83
CA ALA A 65 -17.35 -12.21 9.26
C ALA A 65 -15.93 -11.97 9.79
N ALA A 66 -15.79 -11.00 10.69
CA ALA A 66 -14.55 -10.73 11.41
C ALA A 66 -14.84 -10.63 12.91
N HIS A 67 -13.98 -11.24 13.72
CA HIS A 67 -14.06 -11.22 15.17
C HIS A 67 -12.66 -11.20 15.77
N PHE A 68 -12.49 -10.59 16.94
CA PHE A 68 -11.22 -10.53 17.64
C PHE A 68 -11.37 -11.10 19.04
N SER A 69 -10.49 -12.05 19.40
CA SER A 69 -10.41 -12.65 20.73
C SER A 69 -9.13 -12.22 21.45
N GLY A 70 -9.22 -12.00 22.76
CA GLY A 70 -8.13 -11.45 23.57
C GLY A 70 -8.19 -9.93 23.67
N ALA A 71 -9.37 -9.39 23.99
CA ALA A 71 -9.56 -7.95 24.15
C ALA A 71 -8.68 -7.38 25.29
N PRO A 72 -8.34 -6.08 25.23
CA PRO A 72 -7.63 -5.41 26.32
C PRO A 72 -8.42 -5.49 27.63
N PRO A 73 -7.76 -5.37 28.79
CA PRO A 73 -8.47 -5.29 30.07
C PRO A 73 -9.40 -4.07 30.12
N TYR A 74 -10.55 -4.25 30.74
CA TYR A 74 -11.51 -3.17 30.98
C TYR A 74 -10.92 -2.14 31.96
N ASN A 75 -11.03 -0.86 31.61
CA ASN A 75 -10.61 0.25 32.43
C ASN A 75 -11.81 1.13 32.82
N HIS A 76 -12.26 0.98 34.06
CA HIS A 76 -13.41 1.70 34.60
C HIS A 76 -13.22 3.23 34.64
N ALA A 77 -12.00 3.71 34.90
CA ALA A 77 -11.71 5.14 34.94
C ALA A 77 -11.89 5.76 33.56
N VAL A 78 -11.39 5.09 32.51
CA VAL A 78 -11.57 5.53 31.13
C VAL A 78 -13.04 5.56 30.73
N ASP A 79 -13.81 4.52 31.07
CA ASP A 79 -15.25 4.47 30.75
C ASP A 79 -16.03 5.58 31.48
N SER A 80 -15.70 5.83 32.74
CA SER A 80 -16.38 6.87 33.54
C SER A 80 -16.08 8.29 33.05
N LEU A 81 -14.83 8.57 32.68
CA LEU A 81 -14.39 9.92 32.31
C LEU A 81 -14.65 10.25 30.85
N PHE A 82 -14.46 9.28 29.95
CA PHE A 82 -14.53 9.50 28.50
C PHE A 82 -15.72 8.80 27.83
N GLY A 83 -16.48 7.96 28.56
CA GLY A 83 -17.63 7.23 28.01
C GLY A 83 -17.26 6.15 27.01
N VAL A 84 -16.04 5.60 27.09
CA VAL A 84 -15.53 4.59 26.15
C VAL A 84 -14.92 3.39 26.86
N ARG A 85 -15.21 2.19 26.31
CA ARG A 85 -14.73 0.92 26.84
C ARG A 85 -13.46 0.45 26.14
N THR A 86 -12.43 0.12 26.91
CA THR A 86 -11.15 -0.41 26.41
C THR A 86 -11.22 -1.88 25.98
N ASP A 87 -12.15 -2.65 26.54
CA ASP A 87 -12.35 -4.08 26.24
C ASP A 87 -13.32 -4.34 25.08
N ARG A 88 -13.85 -3.28 24.46
CA ARG A 88 -14.77 -3.39 23.32
C ARG A 88 -14.00 -3.35 22.00
N ILE A 89 -13.75 -4.52 21.43
CA ILE A 89 -13.13 -4.67 20.10
C ILE A 89 -14.22 -5.02 19.06
N PRO A 90 -14.22 -4.35 17.89
CA PRO A 90 -15.27 -4.53 16.89
C PRO A 90 -15.32 -5.97 16.35
N SER A 91 -16.55 -6.45 16.13
CA SER A 91 -16.86 -7.66 15.39
C SER A 91 -17.90 -7.32 14.34
N GLU A 92 -17.78 -7.89 13.14
CA GLU A 92 -18.59 -7.45 12.00
C GLU A 92 -18.98 -8.63 11.11
N LEU A 93 -20.22 -8.59 10.62
CA LEU A 93 -20.72 -9.41 9.52
C LEU A 93 -21.10 -8.46 8.36
N HIS A 94 -20.58 -8.71 7.16
CA HIS A 94 -20.80 -7.83 6.01
C HIS A 94 -21.15 -8.60 4.74
N PHE A 95 -22.11 -8.06 4.00
CA PHE A 95 -22.56 -8.59 2.71
C PHE A 95 -22.08 -7.69 1.56
N SER A 96 -21.33 -8.27 0.64
CA SER A 96 -20.68 -7.59 -0.49
C SER A 96 -21.20 -8.12 -1.83
N PRO A 97 -22.23 -7.49 -2.44
CA PRO A 97 -22.72 -7.84 -3.76
C PRO A 97 -21.79 -7.31 -4.86
N ARG A 98 -21.69 -8.05 -5.97
CA ARG A 98 -20.89 -7.69 -7.14
C ARG A 98 -21.60 -8.12 -8.41
N VAL A 99 -21.59 -7.25 -9.41
CA VAL A 99 -22.08 -7.55 -10.75
C VAL A 99 -21.15 -6.91 -11.78
N GLY A 100 -20.86 -7.66 -12.84
CA GLY A 100 -20.06 -7.21 -13.96
C GLY A 100 -20.57 -7.81 -15.25
N PHE A 101 -20.25 -7.17 -16.36
CA PHE A 101 -20.66 -7.62 -17.68
C PHE A 101 -19.52 -7.47 -18.69
N THR A 102 -19.58 -8.28 -19.74
CA THR A 102 -18.82 -8.10 -20.96
C THR A 102 -19.77 -8.30 -22.12
N TRP A 103 -19.80 -7.35 -23.05
CA TRP A 103 -20.65 -7.38 -24.21
C TRP A 103 -19.79 -7.21 -25.46
N ALA A 104 -19.73 -8.24 -26.29
CA ALA A 104 -19.16 -8.16 -27.62
C ALA A 104 -20.17 -7.48 -28.56
N LEU A 105 -19.79 -6.31 -29.07
CA LEU A 105 -20.59 -5.49 -29.97
C LEU A 105 -20.16 -5.75 -31.42
N GLY A 106 -21.12 -5.93 -32.33
CA GLY A 106 -20.88 -6.05 -33.76
C GLY A 106 -20.98 -7.46 -34.36
N GLY A 107 -21.83 -8.33 -33.82
CA GLY A 107 -22.31 -9.54 -34.50
C GLY A 107 -23.70 -9.32 -35.12
N GLY A 108 -23.77 -8.66 -36.27
CA GLY A 108 -24.99 -8.61 -37.08
C GLY A 108 -25.21 -9.93 -37.82
N SER A 109 -26.46 -10.38 -37.85
CA SER A 109 -26.97 -11.53 -38.59
C SER A 109 -26.25 -11.79 -39.93
N GLY A 110 -25.50 -12.90 -40.01
CA GLY A 110 -25.08 -13.49 -41.30
C GLY A 110 -23.59 -13.49 -41.67
N GLY A 111 -22.65 -13.03 -40.83
CA GLY A 111 -21.22 -13.07 -41.19
C GLY A 111 -20.30 -13.42 -40.04
N GLY A 112 -19.58 -14.54 -40.14
CA GLY A 112 -18.62 -15.07 -39.14
C GLY A 112 -17.34 -14.25 -38.92
N GLY A 113 -17.43 -12.92 -38.94
CA GLY A 113 -16.31 -12.03 -38.66
C GLY A 113 -15.94 -11.98 -37.17
N PRO A 114 -14.65 -11.77 -36.82
CA PRO A 114 -14.23 -11.65 -35.44
C PRO A 114 -14.80 -10.39 -34.79
N GLN A 115 -15.30 -10.52 -33.55
CA GLN A 115 -15.78 -9.40 -32.75
C GLN A 115 -14.64 -8.41 -32.48
N THR A 116 -14.83 -7.15 -32.87
CA THR A 116 -13.81 -6.09 -32.76
C THR A 116 -14.04 -5.15 -31.59
N THR A 117 -15.29 -5.00 -31.15
CA THR A 117 -15.65 -4.00 -30.14
C THR A 117 -16.21 -4.71 -28.91
N PHE A 118 -15.72 -4.36 -27.73
CA PHE A 118 -16.20 -4.93 -26.47
C PHE A 118 -16.50 -3.81 -25.48
N LEU A 119 -17.69 -3.85 -24.88
CA LEU A 119 -18.03 -3.05 -23.72
C LEU A 119 -17.92 -3.94 -22.49
N ARG A 120 -17.16 -3.54 -21.48
CA ARG A 120 -17.04 -4.26 -20.21
C ARG A 120 -17.27 -3.31 -19.06
N GLY A 121 -17.82 -3.79 -17.96
CA GLY A 121 -18.00 -2.95 -16.79
C GLY A 121 -18.46 -3.75 -15.60
N GLY A 122 -18.58 -3.09 -14.47
CA GLY A 122 -19.11 -3.70 -13.27
C GLY A 122 -19.21 -2.73 -12.13
N VAL A 123 -19.98 -3.13 -11.12
CA VAL A 123 -20.12 -2.43 -9.85
C VAL A 123 -20.09 -3.46 -8.73
N GLY A 124 -19.48 -3.08 -7.61
CA GLY A 124 -19.46 -3.95 -6.46
C GLY A 124 -19.09 -3.23 -5.18
N ASP A 125 -19.44 -3.88 -4.08
CA ASP A 125 -18.97 -3.52 -2.76
C ASP A 125 -17.78 -4.40 -2.38
N PHE A 126 -16.75 -3.76 -1.83
CA PHE A 126 -15.48 -4.38 -1.50
C PHE A 126 -15.07 -3.92 -0.11
N ARG A 127 -14.93 -4.85 0.83
CA ARG A 127 -14.43 -4.53 2.17
C ARG A 127 -12.98 -4.96 2.34
N SER A 128 -12.28 -4.29 3.23
CA SER A 128 -11.01 -4.75 3.80
C SER A 128 -11.27 -5.38 5.16
N LEU A 129 -10.38 -6.27 5.60
CA LEU A 129 -10.35 -6.65 7.02
C LEU A 129 -9.98 -5.42 7.85
N THR A 130 -10.47 -5.34 9.09
CA THR A 130 -9.98 -4.34 10.04
C THR A 130 -8.46 -4.48 10.16
N PRO A 131 -7.69 -3.41 9.94
CA PRO A 131 -6.24 -3.50 10.03
C PRO A 131 -5.78 -3.99 11.40
N THR A 132 -4.96 -5.03 11.43
CA THR A 132 -4.49 -5.65 12.67
C THR A 132 -3.69 -4.68 13.55
N SER A 133 -3.06 -3.65 12.94
CA SER A 133 -2.39 -2.58 13.69
C SER A 133 -3.32 -1.78 14.59
N LEU A 134 -4.62 -1.68 14.28
CA LEU A 134 -5.58 -1.00 15.14
C LEU A 134 -5.89 -1.80 16.41
N TYR A 135 -6.01 -3.13 16.28
CA TYR A 135 -6.13 -4.02 17.44
C TYR A 135 -4.88 -3.98 18.31
N ALA A 136 -3.70 -4.02 17.69
CA ALA A 136 -2.42 -3.91 18.40
C ALA A 136 -2.30 -2.57 19.16
N ALA A 137 -2.75 -1.46 18.57
CA ALA A 137 -2.75 -0.16 19.24
C ALA A 137 -3.66 -0.15 20.48
N ALA A 138 -4.89 -0.69 20.37
CA ALA A 138 -5.80 -0.80 21.51
C ALA A 138 -5.26 -1.71 22.63
N LEU A 139 -4.58 -2.81 22.26
CA LEU A 139 -3.94 -3.71 23.22
C LEU A 139 -2.74 -3.10 23.94
N GLY A 140 -1.95 -2.26 23.25
CA GLY A 140 -0.80 -1.59 23.84
C GLY A 140 -1.16 -0.42 24.77
N ALA A 141 -2.33 0.18 24.57
CA ALA A 141 -2.76 1.38 25.28
C ALA A 141 -4.14 1.23 25.95
N PRO A 142 -4.30 0.37 26.98
CA PRO A 142 -5.56 0.25 27.74
C PRO A 142 -5.75 1.32 28.84
N GLY A 143 -4.85 2.30 28.98
CA GLY A 143 -4.93 3.32 30.03
C GLY A 143 -4.59 2.82 31.45
N LEU A 144 -4.03 1.62 31.60
CA LEU A 144 -3.58 1.11 32.90
C LEU A 144 -2.14 1.56 33.19
N ALA A 145 -1.68 1.42 34.45
CA ALA A 145 -0.29 1.73 34.80
C ALA A 145 0.76 0.91 34.01
N THR A 146 0.34 -0.25 33.49
CA THR A 146 1.15 -1.11 32.61
C THR A 146 0.93 -0.84 31.13
N ALA A 147 0.21 0.22 30.76
CA ALA A 147 -0.02 0.60 29.37
C ALA A 147 1.18 1.36 28.79
N GLU A 148 1.20 1.50 27.46
CA GLU A 148 2.08 2.45 26.78
C GLU A 148 1.95 3.84 27.42
N THR A 149 3.07 4.39 27.87
CA THR A 149 3.13 5.76 28.40
C THR A 149 3.96 6.65 27.48
N GLN A 150 3.56 7.90 27.35
CA GLN A 150 4.32 8.90 26.62
C GLN A 150 5.06 9.82 27.58
N LEU A 151 6.37 9.90 27.41
CA LEU A 151 7.23 10.91 28.02
C LEU A 151 7.39 12.07 27.04
N SER A 152 7.11 13.28 27.51
CA SER A 152 7.32 14.52 26.75
C SER A 152 7.95 15.58 27.64
N CYS A 153 9.20 15.90 27.37
CA CYS A 153 9.98 16.88 28.10
C CYS A 153 10.22 18.11 27.23
N VAL A 154 10.00 19.30 27.80
CA VAL A 154 10.02 20.56 27.06
C VAL A 154 10.85 21.59 27.82
N GLY A 155 11.62 22.40 27.09
CA GLY A 155 12.48 23.43 27.68
C GLY A 155 13.58 22.83 28.55
N SER A 156 13.80 23.41 29.75
CA SER A 156 14.82 22.96 30.70
C SER A 156 14.57 21.54 31.25
N ALA A 157 13.37 21.00 31.09
CA ALA A 157 13.06 19.63 31.46
C ALA A 157 13.60 18.60 30.44
N ALA A 158 13.98 19.03 29.22
CA ALA A 158 14.57 18.15 28.24
C ALA A 158 15.98 17.70 28.69
N PRO A 159 16.23 16.38 28.83
CA PRO A 159 17.54 15.89 29.25
C PRO A 159 18.63 16.25 28.24
N ILE A 160 19.86 16.43 28.72
CA ILE A 160 21.03 16.60 27.87
C ILE A 160 21.39 15.23 27.28
N PRO A 161 21.54 15.09 25.96
CA PRO A 161 21.80 13.79 25.34
C PRO A 161 23.23 13.31 25.59
N ASP A 162 23.37 12.05 26.00
CA ASP A 162 24.64 11.32 26.02
C ASP A 162 24.66 10.26 24.92
N TRP A 163 25.03 10.68 23.71
CA TRP A 163 25.06 9.80 22.53
C TRP A 163 26.00 8.60 22.71
N SER A 164 27.09 8.79 23.46
CA SER A 164 28.10 7.76 23.67
C SER A 164 27.56 6.63 24.54
N GLN A 165 26.83 6.99 25.59
CA GLN A 165 26.20 6.05 26.52
C GLN A 165 25.02 5.33 25.85
N TYR A 166 24.18 6.05 25.10
CA TYR A 166 23.02 5.46 24.41
C TYR A 166 23.42 4.42 23.36
N THR A 167 24.56 4.61 22.70
CA THR A 167 25.09 3.66 21.70
C THR A 167 25.59 2.37 22.37
N GLN A 168 26.10 2.46 23.60
CA GLN A 168 26.61 1.32 24.36
C GLN A 168 25.49 0.56 25.06
N ASP A 169 24.51 1.28 25.61
CA ASP A 169 23.40 0.70 26.37
C ASP A 169 22.12 1.54 26.21
N ALA A 170 21.14 1.00 25.47
CA ALA A 170 19.86 1.66 25.24
C ALA A 170 19.01 1.85 26.51
N SER A 171 19.29 1.12 27.60
CA SER A 171 18.60 1.29 28.88
C SER A 171 18.90 2.64 29.54
N THR A 172 20.03 3.27 29.17
CA THR A 172 20.48 4.57 29.68
C THR A 172 19.78 5.76 29.04
N ILE A 173 18.99 5.52 27.97
CA ILE A 173 18.15 6.54 27.37
C ILE A 173 17.13 7.00 28.43
N PRO A 174 16.94 8.33 28.64
CA PRO A 174 16.08 8.84 29.71
C PRO A 174 14.65 8.30 29.65
N SER A 175 14.13 7.86 30.80
CA SER A 175 12.73 7.44 31.01
C SER A 175 11.92 8.45 31.84
N GLN A 176 12.54 9.57 32.19
CA GLN A 176 11.95 10.69 32.91
C GLN A 176 12.58 11.99 32.40
N CYS A 177 11.89 13.11 32.63
CA CYS A 177 12.44 14.42 32.31
C CYS A 177 13.53 14.81 33.31
N ALA A 178 14.39 15.75 32.92
CA ALA A 178 15.42 16.29 33.79
C ALA A 178 14.77 17.01 34.97
N ASP A 179 15.16 16.61 36.18
CA ASP A 179 14.75 17.29 37.40
C ASP A 179 15.52 18.62 37.51
N THR A 180 14.80 19.72 37.42
CA THR A 180 15.38 21.06 37.61
C THR A 180 14.46 21.84 38.53
N ALA A 181 15.00 22.77 39.32
CA ALA A 181 14.21 23.60 40.25
C ALA A 181 13.06 24.41 39.58
N ALA A 182 13.03 24.47 38.24
CA ALA A 182 12.01 25.12 37.42
C ALA A 182 11.22 24.14 36.51
N ALA A 183 11.57 22.85 36.47
CA ALA A 183 10.85 21.85 35.67
C ALA A 183 9.81 21.14 36.54
N VAL A 184 8.54 21.25 36.15
CA VAL A 184 7.49 20.37 36.66
C VAL A 184 7.91 18.93 36.35
N THR A 185 7.92 18.05 37.35
CA THR A 185 8.15 16.62 37.18
C THR A 185 7.10 16.07 36.21
N VAL A 186 7.44 15.90 34.93
CA VAL A 186 6.52 15.31 33.94
C VAL A 186 6.61 13.79 34.08
N THR A 187 5.68 13.22 34.83
CA THR A 187 5.52 11.76 34.91
C THR A 187 4.95 11.24 33.58
N PRO A 188 5.44 10.10 33.06
CA PRO A 188 4.80 9.44 31.93
C PRO A 188 3.36 9.05 32.28
N HIS A 189 2.39 9.50 31.48
CA HIS A 189 0.98 9.16 31.68
C HIS A 189 0.54 8.08 30.69
N PRO A 190 -0.36 7.16 31.10
CA PRO A 190 -0.82 6.07 30.25
C PRO A 190 -1.68 6.62 29.12
N ASN A 191 -1.38 6.18 27.90
CA ASN A 191 -2.21 6.42 26.74
C ASN A 191 -3.38 5.44 26.72
N VAL A 192 -4.46 5.88 26.07
CA VAL A 192 -5.63 5.05 25.78
C VAL A 192 -5.84 5.00 24.27
N THR A 193 -6.07 3.81 23.73
CA THR A 193 -6.63 3.65 22.39
C THR A 193 -7.83 2.72 22.48
N ALA A 194 -9.00 3.19 22.06
CA ALA A 194 -10.25 2.43 22.11
C ALA A 194 -11.00 2.54 20.78
N PHE A 195 -11.89 1.59 20.49
CA PHE A 195 -12.74 1.66 19.30
C PHE A 195 -14.06 2.36 19.61
N ALA A 196 -14.54 3.14 18.65
CA ALA A 196 -15.91 3.64 18.69
C ALA A 196 -16.91 2.47 18.72
N PRO A 197 -18.02 2.58 19.47
CA PRO A 197 -19.02 1.51 19.59
C PRO A 197 -19.57 1.01 18.25
N ASP A 198 -19.63 1.89 17.26
CA ASP A 198 -20.18 1.71 15.92
C ASP A 198 -19.08 1.53 14.84
N PHE A 199 -17.83 1.27 15.24
CA PHE A 199 -16.74 1.06 14.30
C PHE A 199 -17.05 -0.07 13.32
N THR A 200 -16.83 0.20 12.04
CA THR A 200 -16.92 -0.78 10.94
C THR A 200 -15.64 -0.78 10.13
N ALA A 201 -15.31 -1.92 9.53
CA ALA A 201 -14.12 -2.05 8.71
C ALA A 201 -14.21 -1.19 7.43
N PRO A 202 -13.07 -0.65 6.95
CA PRO A 202 -13.04 0.14 5.73
C PRO A 202 -13.57 -0.63 4.52
N ARG A 203 -14.44 0.04 3.74
CA ARG A 203 -14.98 -0.52 2.50
C ARG A 203 -14.94 0.48 1.36
N ALA A 204 -15.07 -0.03 0.15
CA ALA A 204 -15.10 0.76 -1.07
C ALA A 204 -16.18 0.23 -2.01
N ARG A 205 -17.05 1.13 -2.46
CA ARG A 205 -17.94 0.87 -3.59
C ARG A 205 -17.20 1.25 -4.86
N ARG A 206 -17.04 0.32 -5.78
CA ARG A 206 -16.30 0.53 -7.02
C ARG A 206 -17.20 0.31 -8.22
N ALA A 207 -17.05 1.15 -9.23
CA ALA A 207 -17.67 0.99 -10.53
C ALA A 207 -16.63 1.18 -11.63
N THR A 208 -16.73 0.39 -12.69
CA THR A 208 -15.88 0.49 -13.88
C THR A 208 -16.70 0.36 -15.14
N LEU A 209 -16.28 1.07 -16.19
CA LEU A 209 -16.80 0.93 -17.54
C LEU A 209 -15.66 1.12 -18.53
N ALA A 210 -15.47 0.16 -19.42
CA ALA A 210 -14.42 0.18 -20.42
C ALA A 210 -14.96 -0.17 -21.81
N LEU A 211 -14.52 0.59 -22.79
CA LEU A 211 -14.68 0.31 -24.21
C LEU A 211 -13.35 -0.19 -24.77
N VAL A 212 -13.37 -1.38 -25.36
CA VAL A 212 -12.22 -1.98 -26.04
C VAL A 212 -12.51 -2.01 -27.53
N GLN A 213 -11.64 -1.39 -28.33
CA GLN A 213 -11.70 -1.43 -29.78
C GLN A 213 -10.47 -2.15 -30.32
N ARG A 214 -10.69 -3.28 -30.97
CA ARG A 214 -9.69 -3.97 -31.80
C ARG A 214 -9.81 -3.45 -33.22
N PHE A 215 -8.68 -3.21 -33.87
CA PHE A 215 -8.65 -2.77 -35.26
C PHE A 215 -8.39 -4.01 -36.12
N GLY A 216 -9.44 -4.56 -36.73
CA GLY A 216 -9.53 -5.95 -37.22
C GLY A 216 -8.28 -6.58 -37.87
N ARG A 217 -7.65 -5.92 -38.86
CA ARG A 217 -6.46 -6.44 -39.58
C ARG A 217 -5.14 -6.20 -38.86
N SER A 218 -5.18 -5.53 -37.73
CA SER A 218 -4.02 -5.01 -37.05
C SER A 218 -3.86 -5.65 -35.68
N ASN A 219 -2.62 -5.96 -35.31
CA ASN A 219 -2.32 -6.52 -33.98
C ASN A 219 -2.35 -5.45 -32.87
N TYR A 220 -3.17 -4.41 -33.01
CA TYR A 220 -3.31 -3.33 -32.04
C TYR A 220 -4.77 -3.10 -31.64
N TRP A 221 -4.96 -2.75 -30.38
CA TRP A 221 -6.24 -2.41 -29.79
C TRP A 221 -6.10 -1.25 -28.81
N VAL A 222 -7.20 -0.53 -28.64
CA VAL A 222 -7.33 0.58 -27.70
C VAL A 222 -8.35 0.22 -26.64
N THR A 223 -8.10 0.64 -25.41
CA THR A 223 -9.04 0.54 -24.29
C THR A 223 -9.20 1.90 -23.66
N LEU A 224 -10.43 2.41 -23.60
CA LEU A 224 -10.81 3.56 -22.82
C LEU A 224 -11.59 3.07 -21.61
N GLU A 225 -11.15 3.38 -20.40
CA GLU A 225 -11.74 2.89 -19.16
C GLU A 225 -11.99 4.04 -18.18
N GLY A 226 -13.23 4.20 -17.73
CA GLY A 226 -13.59 5.02 -16.59
C GLY A 226 -13.70 4.15 -15.34
N SER A 227 -13.10 4.59 -14.23
CA SER A 227 -13.26 3.95 -12.92
C SER A 227 -13.66 4.96 -11.84
N TYR A 228 -14.49 4.50 -10.93
CA TYR A 228 -14.96 5.24 -9.77
C TYR A 228 -14.80 4.38 -8.52
N ALA A 229 -14.29 4.98 -7.44
CA ALA A 229 -14.22 4.36 -6.13
C ALA A 229 -14.65 5.35 -5.04
N ARG A 230 -15.68 4.98 -4.28
CA ARG A 230 -16.10 5.67 -3.06
C ARG A 230 -15.63 4.85 -1.86
N GLY A 231 -14.64 5.33 -1.13
CA GLY A 231 -14.27 4.78 0.17
C GLY A 231 -15.27 5.23 1.23
N LEU A 232 -15.80 4.27 1.98
CA LEU A 232 -16.74 4.47 3.09
C LEU A 232 -16.15 3.84 4.33
N SER A 233 -16.55 4.34 5.50
CA SER A 233 -16.08 3.86 6.79
C SER A 233 -14.56 3.76 6.88
N GLN A 234 -13.86 4.71 6.25
CA GLN A 234 -12.42 4.85 6.44
C GLN A 234 -12.18 5.23 7.89
N TYR A 235 -11.15 4.64 8.48
CA TYR A 235 -10.87 4.84 9.89
C TYR A 235 -10.11 6.14 10.13
N GLY A 236 -10.37 6.75 11.28
CA GLY A 236 -9.73 7.97 11.74
C GLY A 236 -9.64 7.97 13.26
N PHE A 237 -8.98 8.99 13.79
CA PHE A 237 -8.73 9.11 15.23
C PHE A 237 -9.26 10.45 15.72
N ARG A 238 -9.71 10.48 16.98
CA ARG A 238 -10.05 11.69 17.73
C ARG A 238 -9.46 11.57 19.11
N ASP A 239 -8.95 12.65 19.67
CA ASP A 239 -8.42 12.63 21.02
C ASP A 239 -9.48 13.11 22.02
N LEU A 240 -10.06 12.19 22.77
CA LEU A 240 -11.12 12.51 23.74
C LEU A 240 -10.60 13.25 24.96
N ASN A 241 -9.28 13.22 25.21
CA ASN A 241 -8.67 13.93 26.30
C ASN A 241 -8.15 15.31 25.87
N LEU A 242 -8.35 15.73 24.63
CA LEU A 242 -7.97 17.06 24.16
C LEU A 242 -9.02 18.11 24.54
N VAL A 243 -8.56 19.21 25.13
CA VAL A 243 -9.39 20.41 25.32
C VAL A 243 -9.67 21.03 23.94
N THR A 244 -10.92 20.98 23.48
CA THR A 244 -11.30 21.51 22.15
C THR A 244 -11.73 22.98 22.16
N THR A 245 -11.91 23.57 23.34
CA THR A 245 -12.07 25.02 23.52
C THR A 245 -10.70 25.71 23.55
N PRO A 246 -10.43 26.65 22.62
CA PRO A 246 -9.14 27.34 22.59
C PRO A 246 -8.89 28.13 23.88
N ARG A 247 -7.66 28.08 24.39
CA ARG A 247 -7.20 28.90 25.52
C ARG A 247 -6.94 30.33 25.10
N PHE A 248 -6.43 30.50 23.88
CA PHE A 248 -6.28 31.79 23.20
C PHE A 248 -6.21 31.57 21.68
N THR A 249 -6.09 32.66 20.92
CA THR A 249 -5.96 32.62 19.46
C THR A 249 -4.81 33.48 18.98
N LEU A 250 -4.11 33.05 17.92
CA LEU A 250 -3.06 33.82 17.26
C LEU A 250 -3.68 34.84 16.30
N SER A 251 -3.63 36.13 16.66
CA SER A 251 -4.26 37.20 15.86
C SER A 251 -3.57 37.44 14.52
N ASP A 252 -2.27 37.20 14.45
CA ASP A 252 -1.43 37.32 13.26
C ASP A 252 -1.58 36.12 12.29
N GLU A 253 -2.28 35.07 12.71
CA GLU A 253 -2.57 33.88 11.91
C GLU A 253 -4.08 33.64 11.71
N ALA A 254 -4.83 34.71 11.45
CA ALA A 254 -6.27 34.65 11.21
C ALA A 254 -7.07 34.02 12.37
N GLY A 255 -6.64 34.24 13.62
CA GLY A 255 -7.34 33.77 14.81
C GLY A 255 -7.16 32.27 15.06
N ARG A 256 -6.04 31.67 14.64
CA ARG A 256 -5.75 30.25 14.87
C ARG A 256 -5.92 29.89 16.35
N PRO A 257 -6.69 28.84 16.69
CA PRO A 257 -6.82 28.39 18.07
C PRO A 257 -5.55 27.73 18.61
N VAL A 258 -5.27 27.97 19.89
CA VAL A 258 -4.23 27.25 20.66
C VAL A 258 -4.88 26.68 21.92
N TYR A 259 -4.64 25.40 22.20
CA TYR A 259 -5.32 24.62 23.24
C TYR A 259 -4.56 24.54 24.56
N VAL A 260 -3.31 25.00 24.58
CA VAL A 260 -2.50 25.14 25.80
C VAL A 260 -2.52 26.59 26.32
N PRO A 261 -2.30 26.81 27.63
CA PRO A 261 -2.09 28.15 28.19
C PRO A 261 -0.85 28.83 27.58
N ALA A 262 -0.91 30.15 27.34
CA ALA A 262 0.20 30.90 26.74
C ALA A 262 1.48 30.91 27.60
N ASP A 263 1.33 30.90 28.92
CA ASP A 263 2.43 30.84 29.90
C ASP A 263 3.13 29.46 29.96
N SER A 264 2.52 28.42 29.38
CA SER A 264 3.12 27.09 29.26
C SER A 264 4.05 26.92 28.05
N ILE A 265 4.06 27.91 27.14
CA ILE A 265 4.88 27.88 25.93
C ILE A 265 6.25 28.48 26.25
N VAL A 266 7.33 27.74 25.98
CA VAL A 266 8.69 28.20 26.30
C VAL A 266 9.05 29.41 25.43
N PRO A 267 9.27 30.62 25.98
CA PRO A 267 9.42 31.83 25.14
C PRO A 267 10.62 31.78 24.19
N THR A 268 11.73 31.17 24.62
CA THR A 268 12.98 31.13 23.86
C THR A 268 13.00 30.13 22.70
N THR A 269 12.12 29.12 22.72
CA THR A 269 12.10 28.05 21.70
C THR A 269 10.75 27.90 21.02
N GLY A 270 9.69 28.43 21.62
CA GLY A 270 8.30 28.20 21.24
C GLY A 270 7.85 26.75 21.43
N ALA A 271 8.56 25.96 22.24
CA ALA A 271 8.22 24.57 22.46
C ALA A 271 7.00 24.42 23.38
N ILE A 272 6.13 23.46 23.04
CA ILE A 272 4.84 23.23 23.69
C ILE A 272 4.79 21.81 24.24
N SER A 273 4.25 21.65 25.45
CA SER A 273 3.85 20.34 25.97
C SER A 273 2.36 20.12 25.80
N ALA A 274 1.99 19.05 25.10
CA ALA A 274 0.60 18.65 24.94
C ALA A 274 -0.06 18.17 26.26
N ALA A 275 0.68 18.11 27.38
CA ALA A 275 0.08 17.88 28.69
C ALA A 275 -0.82 19.05 29.12
N GLY A 276 -0.51 20.28 28.70
CA GLY A 276 -1.28 21.48 29.04
C GLY A 276 -2.66 21.57 28.37
N SER A 277 -2.93 20.69 27.39
CA SER A 277 -4.19 20.63 26.64
C SER A 277 -5.04 19.40 27.01
N ARG A 278 -4.74 18.75 28.14
CA ARG A 278 -5.49 17.57 28.63
C ARG A 278 -6.65 17.96 29.54
N LEU A 279 -7.81 17.33 29.34
CA LEU A 279 -8.97 17.46 30.24
C LEU A 279 -8.71 16.75 31.57
N HIS A 280 -8.14 15.55 31.49
CA HIS A 280 -7.79 14.68 32.60
C HIS A 280 -6.26 14.44 32.59
N PRO A 281 -5.50 15.15 33.45
CA PRO A 281 -4.04 15.09 33.44
C PRO A 281 -3.47 13.72 33.83
N GLU A 282 -4.24 12.87 34.49
CA GLU A 282 -3.88 11.50 34.84
C GLU A 282 -3.73 10.56 33.62
N PHE A 283 -4.20 10.98 32.45
CA PHE A 283 -4.06 10.27 31.17
C PHE A 283 -3.26 11.08 30.15
N GLY A 284 -2.56 10.37 29.26
CA GLY A 284 -1.95 10.95 28.08
C GLY A 284 -3.00 11.23 26.99
N SER A 285 -2.70 10.84 25.76
CA SER A 285 -3.69 10.87 24.67
C SER A 285 -4.74 9.78 24.85
N VAL A 286 -6.00 10.09 24.55
CA VAL A 286 -7.12 9.13 24.57
C VAL A 286 -7.70 9.05 23.17
N LEU A 287 -7.10 8.19 22.35
CA LEU A 287 -7.41 8.10 20.93
C LEU A 287 -8.58 7.15 20.67
N LEU A 288 -9.70 7.72 20.25
CA LEU A 288 -10.86 6.98 19.78
C LEU A 288 -10.72 6.65 18.29
N VAL A 289 -10.67 5.36 17.97
CA VAL A 289 -10.66 4.84 16.60
C VAL A 289 -12.09 4.82 16.07
N GLY A 290 -12.42 5.78 15.20
CA GLY A 290 -13.70 5.85 14.50
C GLY A 290 -13.61 5.32 13.08
N SER A 291 -14.76 5.12 12.43
CA SER A 291 -14.89 4.77 11.01
C SER A 291 -15.80 5.76 10.28
N ASP A 292 -15.60 7.05 10.49
CA ASP A 292 -16.44 8.16 10.01
C ASP A 292 -15.86 8.88 8.78
N LEU A 293 -14.71 8.44 8.27
CA LEU A 293 -14.03 9.08 7.15
C LEU A 293 -14.40 8.45 5.80
N GLU A 294 -14.24 9.24 4.75
CA GLU A 294 -14.59 8.87 3.39
C GLU A 294 -13.52 9.30 2.36
N SER A 295 -13.55 8.66 1.19
CA SER A 295 -12.71 9.02 0.05
C SER A 295 -13.45 8.91 -1.29
N ASP A 296 -13.08 9.73 -2.28
CA ASP A 296 -13.68 9.82 -3.61
C ASP A 296 -12.57 9.80 -4.66
N THR A 297 -12.51 8.75 -5.48
CA THR A 297 -11.53 8.63 -6.56
C THR A 297 -12.22 8.37 -7.89
N LYS A 298 -11.85 9.17 -8.89
CA LYS A 298 -12.32 9.08 -10.28
C LYS A 298 -11.11 8.97 -11.18
N GLN A 299 -11.08 7.99 -12.07
CA GLN A 299 -10.01 7.84 -13.04
C GLN A 299 -10.55 7.63 -14.44
N LEU A 300 -9.84 8.20 -15.42
CA LEU A 300 -10.02 7.92 -16.84
C LEU A 300 -8.70 7.41 -17.39
N THR A 301 -8.70 6.20 -17.92
CA THR A 301 -7.50 5.53 -18.44
C THR A 301 -7.66 5.23 -19.93
N LEU A 302 -6.70 5.69 -20.72
CA LEU A 302 -6.54 5.29 -22.12
C LEU A 302 -5.34 4.36 -22.23
N THR A 303 -5.53 3.16 -22.78
CA THR A 303 -4.45 2.20 -23.04
C THR A 303 -4.42 1.84 -24.51
N VAL A 304 -3.27 1.96 -25.15
CA VAL A 304 -2.97 1.43 -26.48
C VAL A 304 -2.06 0.22 -26.31
N THR A 305 -2.45 -0.93 -26.86
CA THR A 305 -1.60 -2.12 -26.86
C THR A 305 -1.47 -2.63 -28.28
N GLY A 306 -0.30 -3.08 -28.67
CA GLY A 306 -0.17 -3.74 -29.94
C GLY A 306 1.17 -4.40 -30.22
N ALA A 307 1.24 -5.03 -31.37
CA ALA A 307 2.46 -5.57 -31.93
C ALA A 307 2.64 -5.15 -33.40
N THR A 308 3.89 -4.99 -33.82
CA THR A 308 4.25 -4.67 -35.20
C THR A 308 4.45 -5.95 -36.02
N SER A 309 4.47 -5.83 -37.35
CA SER A 309 4.74 -6.94 -38.26
C SER A 309 6.15 -7.54 -38.09
N TRP A 310 7.11 -6.75 -37.59
CA TRP A 310 8.48 -7.18 -37.31
C TRP A 310 8.67 -7.73 -35.89
N GLY A 311 7.59 -7.92 -35.12
CA GLY A 311 7.59 -8.61 -33.84
C GLY A 311 7.82 -7.73 -32.61
N ALA A 312 7.94 -6.41 -32.77
CA ALA A 312 7.95 -5.50 -31.63
C ALA A 312 6.58 -5.45 -30.97
N ALA A 313 6.52 -5.43 -29.64
CA ALA A 313 5.30 -5.34 -28.87
C ALA A 313 5.35 -4.13 -27.93
N PHE A 314 4.21 -3.48 -27.71
CA PHE A 314 4.14 -2.32 -26.81
C PHE A 314 2.80 -2.23 -26.10
N ARG A 315 2.81 -1.57 -24.95
CA ARG A 315 1.63 -1.16 -24.19
C ARG A 315 1.88 0.22 -23.62
N LEU A 316 1.06 1.20 -23.98
CA LEU A 316 1.14 2.57 -23.51
C LEU A 316 -0.17 2.92 -22.80
N GLY A 317 -0.08 3.39 -21.57
CA GLY A 317 -1.22 3.80 -20.75
C GLY A 317 -1.09 5.24 -20.29
N TYR A 318 -2.21 5.97 -20.32
CA TYR A 318 -2.36 7.28 -19.70
C TYR A 318 -3.57 7.26 -18.76
N THR A 319 -3.38 7.65 -17.51
CA THR A 319 -4.43 7.77 -16.51
C THR A 319 -4.53 9.20 -15.99
N LEU A 320 -5.72 9.77 -16.07
CA LEU A 320 -6.12 11.02 -15.43
C LEU A 320 -6.87 10.70 -14.13
N THR A 321 -6.36 11.15 -12.98
CA THR A 321 -6.95 10.86 -11.66
C THR A 321 -7.44 12.12 -10.97
N ARG A 322 -8.66 12.08 -10.41
CA ARG A 322 -9.10 13.02 -9.37
C ARG A 322 -9.37 12.22 -8.10
N ALA A 323 -8.60 12.47 -7.04
CA ALA A 323 -8.75 11.81 -5.76
C ALA A 323 -8.90 12.84 -4.63
N ARG A 324 -9.96 12.70 -3.85
CA ARG A 324 -10.23 13.47 -2.64
C ARG A 324 -10.46 12.53 -1.47
N ASP A 325 -10.12 12.97 -0.28
CA ASP A 325 -10.35 12.22 0.96
C ASP A 325 -10.60 13.18 2.14
N GLN A 326 -10.91 12.62 3.30
CA GLN A 326 -10.89 13.35 4.58
C GLN A 326 -9.59 13.13 5.36
N SER A 327 -8.94 11.99 5.14
CA SER A 327 -7.59 11.69 5.58
C SER A 327 -6.92 10.78 4.55
N SER A 328 -5.61 10.93 4.35
CA SER A 328 -4.81 10.04 3.52
C SER A 328 -4.05 8.99 4.34
N PHE A 329 -4.44 8.79 5.60
CA PHE A 329 -3.83 7.82 6.49
C PHE A 329 -4.04 6.39 6.00
N SER A 330 -2.99 5.56 6.05
CA SER A 330 -3.03 4.19 5.53
C SER A 330 -2.63 3.11 6.52
N CYS A 331 -1.84 3.40 7.56
CA CYS A 331 -1.43 2.42 8.56
C CYS A 331 -0.69 3.01 9.77
N CYS A 332 -0.41 2.09 10.71
CA CYS A 332 0.84 1.99 11.48
C CYS A 332 0.74 2.35 12.97
N SER A 333 0.44 3.59 13.35
CA SER A 333 0.27 3.97 14.76
C SER A 333 -0.96 4.86 14.96
N ALA A 334 -1.61 4.77 16.11
CA ALA A 334 -2.78 5.60 16.41
C ALA A 334 -2.43 7.09 16.44
N ALA A 335 -1.30 7.45 17.06
CA ALA A 335 -0.81 8.83 17.10
C ALA A 335 -0.51 9.40 15.70
N SER A 336 0.13 8.63 14.82
CA SER A 336 0.32 9.05 13.42
C SER A 336 -0.99 9.17 12.66
N GLY A 337 -2.00 8.37 13.02
CA GLY A 337 -3.34 8.45 12.46
C GLY A 337 -4.08 9.73 12.84
N PHE A 338 -3.99 10.12 14.11
CA PHE A 338 -4.47 11.42 14.60
C PHE A 338 -3.74 12.57 13.88
N ALA A 339 -2.41 12.50 13.78
CA ALA A 339 -1.60 13.52 13.11
C ALA A 339 -1.72 13.53 11.56
N SER A 340 -2.35 12.53 10.95
CA SER A 340 -2.25 12.34 9.49
C SER A 340 -3.00 13.39 8.68
N ALA A 341 -4.17 13.84 9.14
CA ALA A 341 -4.86 14.96 8.53
C ALA A 341 -4.26 16.23 9.13
N THR A 342 -3.55 17.03 8.33
CA THR A 342 -3.04 18.32 8.80
C THR A 342 -4.20 19.22 9.21
N THR A 343 -4.03 20.14 10.15
CA THR A 343 -5.10 21.01 10.64
C THR A 343 -4.68 22.49 10.62
N GLY A 344 -5.65 23.38 10.40
CA GLY A 344 -5.50 24.82 10.59
C GLY A 344 -6.23 25.34 11.83
N GLY A 345 -6.91 24.46 12.58
CA GLY A 345 -7.80 24.82 13.66
C GLY A 345 -8.15 23.61 14.52
N ASN A 346 -9.43 23.24 14.62
CA ASN A 346 -9.85 22.06 15.38
C ASN A 346 -9.34 20.76 14.69
N PRO A 347 -8.46 19.96 15.34
CA PRO A 347 -7.96 18.71 14.77
C PRO A 347 -9.04 17.65 14.55
N ASP A 348 -10.19 17.74 15.23
CA ASP A 348 -11.31 16.83 15.02
C ASP A 348 -12.16 17.20 13.79
N ALA A 349 -12.01 18.41 13.24
CA ALA A 349 -12.79 18.85 12.10
C ALA A 349 -12.50 17.99 10.86
N ARG A 350 -13.56 17.45 10.25
CA ARG A 350 -13.46 16.64 9.04
C ARG A 350 -13.57 17.51 7.80
N GLU A 351 -12.52 17.55 6.99
CA GLU A 351 -12.53 18.34 5.76
C GLU A 351 -12.19 17.51 4.51
N TRP A 352 -12.88 17.81 3.42
CA TRP A 352 -12.59 17.21 2.11
C TRP A 352 -11.51 17.98 1.37
N SER A 353 -10.37 17.35 1.14
CA SER A 353 -9.33 17.91 0.28
C SER A 353 -8.83 16.91 -0.75
N ARG A 354 -7.95 17.36 -1.63
CA ARG A 354 -7.15 16.52 -2.51
C ARG A 354 -6.39 15.49 -1.68
N SER A 355 -6.38 14.24 -2.14
CA SER A 355 -5.63 13.16 -1.48
C SER A 355 -4.12 13.35 -1.67
N SER A 356 -3.29 13.03 -0.67
CA SER A 356 -1.82 12.99 -0.83
C SER A 356 -1.38 11.87 -1.79
N LEU A 357 -2.26 10.88 -1.99
CA LEU A 357 -2.05 9.75 -2.90
C LEU A 357 -2.45 10.08 -4.35
N GLU A 358 -2.99 11.27 -4.64
CA GLU A 358 -3.37 11.63 -6.01
C GLU A 358 -2.13 11.73 -6.91
N ARG A 359 -2.10 10.96 -7.99
CA ARG A 359 -1.23 11.21 -9.15
C ARG A 359 -2.11 11.63 -10.30
N ARG A 360 -2.27 12.96 -10.44
CA ARG A 360 -3.23 13.58 -11.35
C ARG A 360 -3.05 13.10 -12.79
N HIS A 361 -1.81 13.01 -13.26
CA HIS A 361 -1.46 12.47 -14.57
C HIS A 361 -0.45 11.35 -14.37
N ALA A 362 -0.68 10.19 -15.00
CA ALA A 362 0.26 9.09 -14.99
C ALA A 362 0.36 8.47 -16.38
N PHE A 363 1.57 8.44 -16.92
CA PHE A 363 1.93 7.71 -18.13
C PHE A 363 2.74 6.49 -17.74
N VAL A 364 2.38 5.32 -18.26
CA VAL A 364 3.12 4.08 -18.04
C VAL A 364 3.21 3.34 -19.35
N GLY A 365 4.42 2.92 -19.71
CA GLY A 365 4.69 2.28 -20.99
C GLY A 365 5.60 1.07 -20.85
N THR A 366 5.32 0.03 -21.63
CA THR A 366 6.28 -1.05 -21.91
C THR A 366 6.46 -1.21 -23.41
N ALA A 367 7.69 -1.52 -23.81
CA ALA A 367 8.02 -1.85 -25.19
C ALA A 367 9.04 -2.99 -25.20
N THR A 368 8.84 -3.99 -26.06
CA THR A 368 9.77 -5.09 -26.31
C THR A 368 10.11 -5.12 -27.79
N LEU A 369 11.40 -5.00 -28.10
CA LEU A 369 11.94 -4.91 -29.45
C LEU A 369 12.81 -6.15 -29.72
N PRO A 370 12.44 -7.04 -30.64
CA PRO A 370 13.31 -8.11 -31.08
C PRO A 370 14.39 -7.51 -32.00
N ILE A 371 15.60 -7.33 -31.47
CA ILE A 371 16.75 -6.83 -32.25
C ILE A 371 17.22 -7.93 -33.23
N THR A 372 17.28 -9.17 -32.75
CA THR A 372 17.53 -10.36 -33.57
C THR A 372 16.66 -11.52 -33.08
N ARG A 373 16.71 -12.68 -33.76
CA ARG A 373 16.01 -13.87 -33.26
C ARG A 373 16.55 -14.38 -31.91
N ALA A 374 17.74 -13.96 -31.51
CA ALA A 374 18.41 -14.35 -30.26
C ALA A 374 18.52 -13.20 -29.26
N LEU A 375 18.13 -11.97 -29.62
CA LEU A 375 18.35 -10.78 -28.80
C LEU A 375 17.08 -9.94 -28.81
N ASP A 376 16.53 -9.66 -27.64
CA ASP A 376 15.44 -8.71 -27.46
C ASP A 376 15.78 -7.68 -26.38
N LEU A 377 15.30 -6.46 -26.58
CA LEU A 377 15.39 -5.36 -25.63
C LEU A 377 13.98 -5.02 -25.15
N SER A 378 13.77 -5.04 -23.85
CA SER A 378 12.55 -4.58 -23.21
C SER A 378 12.82 -3.28 -22.44
N ALA A 379 11.85 -2.38 -22.46
CA ALA A 379 11.87 -1.12 -21.73
C ALA A 379 10.57 -0.98 -20.95
N ILE A 380 10.66 -0.47 -19.73
CA ILE A 380 9.52 -0.01 -18.93
C ILE A 380 9.77 1.42 -18.51
N GLY A 381 8.81 2.30 -18.76
CA GLY A 381 8.90 3.71 -18.41
C GLY A 381 7.64 4.19 -17.70
N SER A 382 7.81 5.16 -16.80
CA SER A 382 6.71 5.89 -16.21
C SER A 382 7.02 7.38 -16.11
N PHE A 383 6.00 8.21 -16.27
CA PHE A 383 6.06 9.64 -16.07
C PHE A 383 4.81 10.10 -15.36
N THR A 384 4.94 10.59 -14.14
CA THR A 384 3.80 10.89 -13.27
C THR A 384 3.88 12.31 -12.73
N SER A 385 2.73 12.97 -12.60
CA SER A 385 2.62 14.27 -11.95
C SER A 385 3.03 14.15 -10.49
N GLY A 386 3.68 15.18 -9.95
CA GLY A 386 4.17 15.18 -8.58
C GLY A 386 3.10 14.98 -7.51
N ALA A 387 3.55 14.53 -6.34
CA ALA A 387 2.71 14.31 -5.19
C ALA A 387 2.15 15.63 -4.63
N PRO A 388 0.87 15.68 -4.24
CA PRO A 388 0.32 16.80 -3.48
C PRO A 388 0.92 16.83 -2.07
N PHE A 389 1.14 18.02 -1.54
CA PHE A 389 1.61 18.21 -0.17
C PHE A 389 1.10 19.52 0.43
N THR A 390 1.17 19.64 1.76
CA THR A 390 0.64 20.78 2.51
C THR A 390 1.79 21.60 3.09
N PRO A 391 1.78 22.94 2.95
CA PRO A 391 2.66 23.80 3.75
C PRO A 391 2.33 23.67 5.24
N ILE A 392 3.31 23.23 6.04
CA ILE A 392 3.17 23.03 7.48
C ILE A 392 4.20 23.85 8.26
N VAL A 393 3.93 24.00 9.56
CA VAL A 393 4.94 24.42 10.54
C VAL A 393 5.72 23.18 10.99
N GLY A 394 7.02 23.32 11.22
CA GLY A 394 7.90 22.20 11.59
C GLY A 394 7.71 21.67 13.02
N SER A 395 6.76 22.22 13.76
CA SER A 395 6.43 21.91 15.15
C SER A 395 4.92 21.96 15.36
N ASP A 396 4.48 21.44 16.51
CA ASP A 396 3.13 21.65 17.05
C ASP A 396 3.07 23.06 17.62
N ILE A 397 2.19 23.91 17.08
CA ILE A 397 1.95 25.29 17.51
C ILE A 397 0.56 25.48 18.13
N ASN A 398 -0.36 24.52 17.95
CA ASN A 398 -1.70 24.56 18.51
C ASN A 398 -1.78 23.84 19.88
N GLY A 399 -0.79 23.02 20.21
CA GLY A 399 -0.66 22.28 21.47
C GLY A 399 -1.50 21.00 21.57
N ASP A 400 -1.99 20.44 20.47
CA ASP A 400 -2.79 19.20 20.45
C ASP A 400 -1.95 17.91 20.57
N GLY A 401 -0.62 18.03 20.45
CA GLY A 401 0.32 16.91 20.51
C GLY A 401 0.68 16.31 19.15
N ALA A 402 0.22 16.91 18.04
CA ALA A 402 0.54 16.48 16.68
C ALA A 402 1.33 17.55 15.91
N LYS A 403 2.40 17.11 15.22
CA LYS A 403 3.19 17.98 14.32
C LYS A 403 2.60 18.00 12.92
N ASN A 404 1.38 18.50 12.80
CA ASN A 404 0.62 18.52 11.55
C ASN A 404 -0.06 19.87 11.29
N ASP A 405 0.35 20.92 12.03
CA ASP A 405 -0.19 22.26 11.88
C ASP A 405 0.16 22.87 10.53
N ARG A 406 -0.87 23.33 9.82
CA ARG A 406 -0.72 24.03 8.55
C ARG A 406 -0.14 25.41 8.77
N ALA A 407 0.81 25.81 7.95
CA ALA A 407 1.41 27.13 8.04
C ALA A 407 0.42 28.23 7.62
N PHE A 408 0.46 29.37 8.31
CA PHE A 408 -0.09 30.62 7.78
C PHE A 408 0.84 31.18 6.70
N ILE A 409 0.30 31.51 5.53
CA ILE A 409 1.10 32.00 4.40
C ILE A 409 1.17 33.52 4.49
N PHE A 410 2.18 34.03 5.20
CA PHE A 410 2.35 35.47 5.40
C PHE A 410 2.52 36.23 4.07
N ASN A 411 1.79 37.35 3.93
CA ASN A 411 1.98 38.27 2.82
C ASN A 411 3.19 39.19 3.12
N PRO A 412 4.29 39.10 2.35
CA PRO A 412 5.48 39.89 2.61
C PRO A 412 5.30 41.41 2.47
N GLY A 413 4.23 41.86 1.80
CA GLY A 413 3.90 43.29 1.68
C GLY A 413 3.02 43.83 2.82
N LEU A 414 2.49 42.96 3.69
CA LEU A 414 1.56 43.34 4.76
C LEU A 414 2.03 42.94 6.16
N THR A 415 2.89 41.92 6.28
CA THR A 415 3.39 41.47 7.60
C THR A 415 4.32 42.52 8.21
N ALA A 416 4.15 42.79 9.50
CA ALA A 416 5.01 43.69 10.27
C ALA A 416 6.36 43.04 10.63
N ASP A 417 6.43 41.71 10.65
CA ASP A 417 7.66 40.97 10.93
C ASP A 417 8.60 41.04 9.71
N THR A 418 9.67 41.84 9.85
CA THR A 418 10.65 42.05 8.77
C THR A 418 11.46 40.80 8.42
N ALA A 419 11.61 39.84 9.34
CA ALA A 419 12.32 38.58 9.09
C ALA A 419 11.44 37.65 8.25
N ILE A 420 10.16 37.54 8.58
CA ILE A 420 9.18 36.80 7.77
C ILE A 420 9.03 37.45 6.40
N ALA A 421 8.89 38.78 6.33
CA ALA A 421 8.77 39.51 5.06
C ALA A 421 9.94 39.21 4.12
N ARG A 422 11.19 39.37 4.61
CA ARG A 422 12.40 39.08 3.84
C ARG A 422 12.50 37.60 3.45
N GLY A 423 12.19 36.70 4.37
CA GLY A 423 12.21 35.25 4.13
C GLY A 423 11.22 34.84 3.04
N MET A 424 9.98 35.33 3.09
CA MET A 424 8.96 35.08 2.08
C MET A 424 9.31 35.72 0.73
N GLN A 425 9.86 36.93 0.70
CA GLN A 425 10.33 37.57 -0.54
C GLN A 425 11.43 36.74 -1.21
N ALA A 426 12.43 36.32 -0.44
CA ALA A 426 13.54 35.50 -0.94
C ALA A 426 13.06 34.14 -1.46
N LEU A 427 12.16 33.47 -0.72
CA LEU A 427 11.54 32.22 -1.15
C LEU A 427 10.75 32.42 -2.45
N LEU A 428 9.86 33.41 -2.52
CA LEU A 428 9.04 33.65 -3.70
C LEU A 428 9.86 34.02 -4.93
N ALA A 429 10.99 34.73 -4.77
CA ALA A 429 11.89 35.07 -5.86
C ALA A 429 12.58 33.84 -6.47
N THR A 430 12.95 32.86 -5.64
CA THR A 430 13.79 31.72 -6.06
C THR A 430 13.01 30.42 -6.25
N ALA A 431 11.83 30.29 -5.65
CA ALA A 431 11.04 29.07 -5.71
C ALA A 431 10.56 28.73 -7.14
N PRO A 432 10.42 27.44 -7.48
CA PRO A 432 9.81 27.01 -8.73
C PRO A 432 8.42 27.62 -8.94
N SER A 433 8.03 27.84 -10.19
CA SER A 433 6.75 28.48 -10.55
C SER A 433 5.53 27.80 -9.92
N ALA A 434 5.53 26.46 -9.83
CA ALA A 434 4.46 25.69 -9.17
C ALA A 434 4.34 26.03 -7.67
N ILE A 435 5.46 26.19 -6.97
CA ILE A 435 5.51 26.54 -5.55
C ILE A 435 5.12 28.01 -5.35
N ARG A 436 5.70 28.92 -6.13
CA ARG A 436 5.35 30.35 -6.11
C ARG A 436 3.87 30.57 -6.37
N GLY A 437 3.31 29.90 -7.36
CA GLY A 437 1.88 29.94 -7.65
C GLY A 437 1.02 29.33 -6.54
N CYS A 438 1.49 28.27 -5.88
CA CYS A 438 0.80 27.67 -4.74
C CYS A 438 0.73 28.64 -3.55
N LEU A 439 1.87 29.23 -3.14
CA LEU A 439 1.94 30.15 -2.02
C LEU A 439 1.21 31.47 -2.33
N GLY A 440 1.42 32.02 -3.53
CA GLY A 440 0.80 33.28 -3.96
C GLY A 440 -0.73 33.27 -3.90
N ARG A 441 -1.38 32.13 -4.20
CA ARG A 441 -2.85 31.99 -4.10
C ARG A 441 -3.38 31.88 -2.66
N GLN A 442 -2.50 31.69 -1.68
CA GLN A 442 -2.87 31.44 -0.28
C GLN A 442 -2.37 32.53 0.67
N LEU A 443 -1.76 33.61 0.14
CA LEU A 443 -1.24 34.72 0.96
C LEU A 443 -2.33 35.32 1.86
N GLY A 444 -2.00 35.52 3.13
CA GLY A 444 -2.91 36.05 4.14
C GLY A 444 -3.87 35.02 4.73
N GLY A 445 -3.67 33.73 4.48
CA GLY A 445 -4.51 32.65 5.03
C GLY A 445 -3.70 31.44 5.50
N ILE A 446 -4.36 30.61 6.30
CA ILE A 446 -3.85 29.29 6.66
C ILE A 446 -3.88 28.39 5.42
N ALA A 447 -2.79 27.67 5.16
CA ALA A 447 -2.69 26.81 3.99
C ALA A 447 -3.82 25.77 3.93
N ALA A 448 -4.30 25.46 2.73
CA ALA A 448 -5.24 24.36 2.52
C ALA A 448 -4.48 23.01 2.42
N ARG A 449 -5.09 21.91 2.89
CA ARG A 449 -4.51 20.57 2.76
C ARG A 449 -4.17 20.24 1.32
N ASN A 450 -2.98 19.70 1.07
CA ASN A 450 -2.54 19.18 -0.23
C ASN A 450 -2.71 20.20 -1.37
N SER A 451 -2.52 21.48 -1.07
CA SER A 451 -2.68 22.60 -2.00
C SER A 451 -1.50 22.76 -2.96
N CYS A 452 -0.29 22.39 -2.52
CA CYS A 452 0.91 22.42 -3.36
C CYS A 452 1.13 21.08 -4.07
N THR A 453 1.90 21.11 -5.15
CA THR A 453 2.24 19.92 -5.95
C THR A 453 3.74 19.87 -6.17
N GLY A 454 4.35 18.71 -5.90
CA GLY A 454 5.76 18.46 -6.18
C GLY A 454 6.08 18.43 -7.67
N PRO A 455 7.37 18.29 -8.04
CA PRO A 455 7.76 18.15 -9.44
C PRO A 455 7.28 16.82 -10.03
N TRP A 456 7.26 16.77 -11.36
CA TRP A 456 7.02 15.53 -12.10
C TRP A 456 8.11 14.50 -11.83
N GLN A 457 7.73 13.23 -11.84
CA GLN A 457 8.62 12.10 -11.56
C GLN A 457 8.68 11.20 -12.78
N ALA A 458 9.90 10.88 -13.22
CA ALA A 458 10.17 10.01 -14.36
C ALA A 458 10.99 8.80 -13.92
N ALA A 459 10.67 7.62 -14.46
CA ALA A 459 11.47 6.41 -14.32
C ALA A 459 11.53 5.69 -15.67
N LEU A 460 12.69 5.08 -15.97
CA LEU A 460 12.92 4.24 -17.14
C LEU A 460 13.89 3.14 -16.73
N ASP A 461 13.57 1.91 -17.08
CA ASP A 461 14.45 0.75 -16.92
C ASP A 461 14.45 -0.10 -18.18
N LEU A 462 15.58 -0.74 -18.45
CA LEU A 462 15.84 -1.57 -19.60
C LEU A 462 16.19 -2.99 -19.18
N GLN A 463 15.79 -3.96 -20.00
CA GLN A 463 16.19 -5.35 -19.89
C GLN A 463 16.57 -5.89 -21.27
N LEU A 464 17.84 -6.26 -21.45
CA LEU A 464 18.34 -6.94 -22.63
C LEU A 464 18.38 -8.44 -22.38
N ASN A 465 17.67 -9.22 -23.19
CA ASN A 465 17.67 -10.67 -23.12
C ASN A 465 18.40 -11.25 -24.32
N TRP A 466 19.44 -12.03 -24.06
CA TRP A 466 20.20 -12.76 -25.06
C TRP A 466 20.02 -14.27 -24.90
N ARG A 467 19.66 -14.94 -25.99
CA ARG A 467 19.41 -16.38 -26.07
C ARG A 467 20.33 -17.00 -27.12
N PRO A 468 21.59 -17.31 -26.77
CA PRO A 468 22.54 -17.85 -27.72
C PRO A 468 22.08 -19.18 -28.31
N THR A 469 22.41 -19.37 -29.58
CA THR A 469 22.26 -20.65 -30.30
C THR A 469 23.57 -21.45 -30.34
N TRP A 470 24.66 -20.89 -29.85
CA TRP A 470 25.98 -21.54 -29.84
C TRP A 470 26.03 -22.65 -28.77
N PHE A 471 26.94 -23.61 -28.95
CA PHE A 471 27.12 -24.80 -28.09
C PHE A 471 25.95 -25.80 -28.03
N GLY A 472 25.09 -25.86 -29.06
CA GLY A 472 23.97 -26.81 -29.09
C GLY A 472 22.89 -26.54 -28.03
N LEU A 473 22.92 -25.35 -27.41
CA LEU A 473 21.99 -24.97 -26.35
C LEU A 473 20.59 -24.64 -26.87
N ASP A 474 20.36 -24.56 -28.19
CA ASP A 474 19.04 -24.34 -28.82
C ASP A 474 18.19 -23.25 -28.13
N ARG A 475 18.82 -22.14 -27.70
CA ARG A 475 18.18 -21.01 -26.97
C ARG A 475 17.62 -21.36 -25.59
N ARG A 476 18.06 -22.45 -24.98
CA ARG A 476 17.70 -22.86 -23.61
C ARG A 476 18.37 -22.00 -22.55
N LEU A 477 19.53 -21.44 -22.85
CA LEU A 477 20.17 -20.41 -22.02
C LEU A 477 19.59 -19.05 -22.39
N THR A 478 19.08 -18.32 -21.39
CA THR A 478 18.76 -16.90 -21.47
C THR A 478 19.67 -16.15 -20.51
N LEU A 479 20.50 -15.28 -21.05
CA LEU A 479 21.28 -14.31 -20.29
C LEU A 479 20.54 -12.97 -20.36
N SER A 480 20.26 -12.38 -19.21
CA SER A 480 19.51 -11.13 -19.09
C SER A 480 20.38 -10.09 -18.41
N LEU A 481 20.48 -8.91 -19.00
CA LEU A 481 21.07 -7.73 -18.40
C LEU A 481 19.94 -6.74 -18.13
N LEU A 482 19.71 -6.39 -16.88
CA LEU A 482 18.66 -5.44 -16.50
C LEU A 482 19.22 -4.27 -15.72
N THR A 483 18.62 -3.11 -15.90
CA THR A 483 18.91 -1.91 -15.13
C THR A 483 17.86 -1.71 -14.06
N VAL A 484 18.28 -1.14 -12.93
CA VAL A 484 17.38 -0.56 -11.93
C VAL A 484 17.77 0.89 -11.74
N ASN A 485 16.79 1.79 -11.86
CA ASN A 485 16.98 3.23 -11.82
C ASN A 485 17.97 3.76 -12.87
N LEU A 486 17.79 3.37 -14.14
CA LEU A 486 18.66 3.84 -15.23
C LEU A 486 18.67 5.37 -15.35
N LEU A 487 17.51 6.03 -15.18
CA LEU A 487 17.45 7.49 -15.26
C LEU A 487 18.27 8.19 -14.18
N GLY A 488 18.32 7.66 -12.96
CA GLY A 488 19.17 8.21 -11.90
C GLY A 488 20.65 8.13 -12.27
N GLY A 489 21.08 6.99 -12.84
CA GLY A 489 22.45 6.84 -13.34
C GLY A 489 22.78 7.79 -14.50
N LEU A 490 21.83 8.01 -15.42
CA LEU A 490 22.00 8.97 -16.51
C LEU A 490 22.02 10.43 -16.02
N ASP A 491 21.23 10.76 -15.00
CA ASP A 491 21.22 12.09 -14.39
C ASP A 491 22.58 12.41 -13.76
N GLU A 492 23.14 11.48 -13.00
CA GLU A 492 24.48 11.62 -12.42
C GLU A 492 25.57 11.68 -13.50
N TRP A 493 25.49 10.83 -14.53
CA TRP A 493 26.47 10.81 -15.61
C TRP A 493 26.48 12.10 -16.44
N LEU A 494 25.30 12.66 -16.72
CA LEU A 494 25.15 13.85 -17.57
C LEU A 494 25.34 15.17 -16.80
N HIS A 495 24.92 15.22 -15.53
CA HIS A 495 24.90 16.47 -14.74
C HIS A 495 25.91 16.48 -13.58
N GLY A 496 26.49 15.34 -13.24
CA GLY A 496 27.38 15.17 -12.09
C GLY A 496 26.63 15.07 -10.75
N ALA A 497 27.24 14.39 -9.78
CA ALA A 497 26.65 14.15 -8.47
C ALA A 497 26.28 15.43 -7.69
N ALA A 498 26.94 16.56 -7.99
CA ALA A 498 26.68 17.85 -7.35
C ALA A 498 25.49 18.64 -7.95
N ASN A 499 24.97 18.24 -9.13
CA ASN A 499 23.95 19.00 -9.86
C ASN A 499 22.87 18.09 -10.47
N LEU A 500 22.45 17.07 -9.73
CA LEU A 500 21.37 16.17 -10.13
C LEU A 500 20.08 16.93 -10.43
N ARG A 501 19.38 16.52 -11.50
CA ARG A 501 18.08 17.07 -11.91
C ARG A 501 16.90 16.30 -11.30
N GLY A 502 17.18 15.22 -10.59
CA GLY A 502 16.18 14.41 -9.89
C GLY A 502 15.55 13.32 -10.76
N TRP A 503 16.20 12.88 -11.84
CA TRP A 503 15.62 11.82 -12.67
C TRP A 503 15.72 10.47 -11.96
N GLY A 504 14.68 9.63 -12.06
CA GLY A 504 14.68 8.33 -11.41
C GLY A 504 14.52 8.35 -9.88
N TYR A 505 14.40 9.55 -9.28
CA TYR A 505 14.17 9.72 -7.85
C TYR A 505 12.68 9.94 -7.55
N ALA A 506 12.17 9.21 -6.56
CA ALA A 506 10.87 9.51 -5.96
C ALA A 506 11.01 10.75 -5.07
N ALA A 507 10.81 11.93 -5.66
CA ALA A 507 10.91 13.20 -4.96
C ALA A 507 9.73 13.41 -4.00
N ALA A 508 10.01 13.42 -2.70
CA ALA A 508 9.14 14.01 -1.68
C ALA A 508 9.55 15.48 -1.50
N PRO A 509 8.68 16.47 -1.76
CA PRO A 509 9.01 17.86 -1.44
C PRO A 509 9.05 18.08 0.08
N ASP A 510 9.97 18.92 0.57
CA ASP A 510 9.94 19.39 1.96
C ASP A 510 8.66 20.21 2.23
N PRO A 511 7.75 19.74 3.11
CA PRO A 511 6.49 20.42 3.38
C PRO A 511 6.62 21.54 4.43
N VAL A 512 7.75 21.68 5.13
CA VAL A 512 7.90 22.65 6.21
C VAL A 512 8.16 24.04 5.63
N LEU A 513 7.20 24.95 5.79
CA LEU A 513 7.35 26.35 5.38
C LEU A 513 7.93 27.21 6.50
N LEU A 514 7.54 26.96 7.75
CA LEU A 514 7.90 27.79 8.89
C LEU A 514 8.56 26.95 9.99
N TYR A 515 9.66 27.46 10.54
CA TYR A 515 10.29 26.95 11.75
C TYR A 515 10.05 27.94 12.89
N VAL A 516 9.56 27.43 14.02
CA VAL A 516 9.41 28.24 15.24
C VAL A 516 10.78 28.59 15.81
N ARG A 517 10.93 29.84 16.24
CA ARG A 517 12.15 30.39 16.86
C ARG A 517 11.92 30.89 18.29
N GLY A 518 10.67 31.08 18.68
CA GLY A 518 10.29 31.60 19.99
C GLY A 518 8.80 31.91 20.04
N PHE A 519 8.36 32.36 21.21
CA PHE A 519 7.00 32.78 21.47
C PHE A 519 7.00 34.02 22.38
N ASP A 520 6.22 35.02 22.01
CA ASP A 520 5.98 36.21 22.83
C ASP A 520 4.66 36.03 23.61
N PRO A 521 4.73 35.82 24.94
CA PRO A 521 3.53 35.63 25.76
C PRO A 521 2.71 36.91 25.96
N THR A 522 3.27 38.09 25.67
CA THR A 522 2.56 39.36 25.85
C THR A 522 1.61 39.67 24.70
N THR A 523 2.07 39.39 23.48
CA THR A 523 1.29 39.56 22.25
C THR A 523 0.62 38.28 21.77
N ALA A 524 0.96 37.14 22.40
CA ALA A 524 0.51 35.81 22.03
C ALA A 524 0.88 35.44 20.57
N GLN A 525 2.14 35.65 20.20
CA GLN A 525 2.64 35.46 18.83
C GLN A 525 3.86 34.54 18.79
N PHE A 526 3.94 33.70 17.76
CA PHE A 526 5.14 32.92 17.48
C PHE A 526 6.11 33.70 16.60
N HIS A 527 7.40 33.55 16.87
CA HIS A 527 8.44 34.05 15.97
C HIS A 527 8.84 32.95 15.00
N TYR A 528 8.83 33.25 13.71
CA TYR A 528 9.11 32.27 12.67
C TYR A 528 10.38 32.58 11.87
N ALA A 529 11.05 31.52 11.42
CA ALA A 529 11.97 31.56 10.31
C ALA A 529 11.36 30.84 9.10
N VAL A 530 11.33 31.53 7.96
CA VAL A 530 10.86 30.95 6.70
C VAL A 530 11.89 29.97 6.15
N ASN A 531 11.44 28.77 5.78
CA ASN A 531 12.27 27.81 5.07
C ASN A 531 12.49 28.27 3.62
N GLY A 532 13.69 28.81 3.34
CA GLY A 532 14.08 29.19 1.97
C GLY A 532 14.17 28.02 0.99
N ARG A 533 14.09 26.77 1.46
CA ARG A 533 14.10 25.54 0.65
C ARG A 533 12.75 24.83 0.60
N PHE A 534 11.67 25.50 1.00
CA PHE A 534 10.33 24.92 0.96
C PHE A 534 10.01 24.31 -0.43
N GLY A 535 9.54 23.06 -0.44
CA GLY A 535 9.24 22.31 -1.67
C GLY A 535 10.46 21.77 -2.42
N ALA A 536 11.68 21.94 -1.91
CA ALA A 536 12.87 21.31 -2.47
C ALA A 536 12.83 19.79 -2.26
N THR A 537 13.38 19.05 -3.22
CA THR A 537 13.31 17.58 -3.28
C THR A 537 14.63 16.89 -2.95
N ALA A 538 15.75 17.61 -2.98
CA ALA A 538 17.07 17.09 -2.65
C ALA A 538 17.28 16.91 -1.12
N SER A 539 16.57 17.70 -0.31
CA SER A 539 16.76 17.73 1.16
C SER A 539 15.82 16.81 1.94
N ALA A 540 14.69 16.41 1.36
CA ALA A 540 13.66 15.62 2.04
C ALA A 540 13.92 14.10 2.03
N SER A 541 14.86 13.61 1.22
CA SER A 541 15.15 12.18 1.06
C SER A 541 16.11 11.60 2.10
N GLY A 542 16.59 12.38 3.07
CA GLY A 542 17.44 11.89 4.17
C GLY A 542 18.70 11.13 3.73
N GLY A 543 19.21 11.37 2.52
CA GLY A 543 20.37 10.65 1.97
C GLY A 543 20.08 9.23 1.45
N VAL A 544 18.83 8.75 1.47
CA VAL A 544 18.46 7.46 0.89
C VAL A 544 18.20 7.63 -0.60
N THR A 545 19.23 7.37 -1.41
CA THR A 545 19.14 7.32 -2.87
C THR A 545 18.88 5.88 -3.32
N VAL A 546 18.04 5.69 -4.33
CA VAL A 546 18.01 4.41 -5.07
C VAL A 546 19.19 4.45 -6.02
N PRO A 547 20.26 3.66 -5.82
CA PRO A 547 21.40 3.72 -6.72
C PRO A 547 21.01 3.14 -8.08
N PHE A 548 21.69 3.61 -9.14
CA PHE A 548 21.68 2.91 -10.41
C PHE A 548 22.34 1.53 -10.24
N GLN A 549 21.67 0.47 -10.68
CA GLN A 549 22.19 -0.89 -10.63
C GLN A 549 22.11 -1.56 -11.99
N ILE A 550 23.09 -2.40 -12.25
CA ILE A 550 23.09 -3.34 -13.38
C ILE A 550 23.08 -4.74 -12.77
N ALA A 551 22.07 -5.53 -13.12
CA ALA A 551 21.97 -6.92 -12.70
C ALA A 551 22.10 -7.86 -13.92
N LEU A 552 22.91 -8.90 -13.75
CA LEU A 552 23.09 -9.97 -14.73
C LEU A 552 22.41 -11.24 -14.21
N GLN A 553 21.54 -11.83 -15.02
CA GLN A 553 20.82 -13.05 -14.68
C GLN A 553 21.01 -14.11 -15.76
N GLY A 554 21.40 -15.32 -15.37
CA GLY A 554 21.43 -16.49 -16.24
C GLY A 554 20.29 -17.45 -15.91
N ARG A 555 19.52 -17.86 -16.93
CA ARG A 555 18.50 -18.90 -16.80
C ARG A 555 18.75 -19.99 -17.84
N LEU A 556 19.00 -21.21 -17.39
CA LEU A 556 19.14 -22.39 -18.24
C LEU A 556 17.92 -23.29 -18.10
N ALA A 557 17.21 -23.54 -19.20
CA ALA A 557 16.12 -24.51 -19.24
C ALA A 557 16.65 -25.93 -19.46
N ILE A 558 16.44 -26.82 -18.47
CA ILE A 558 16.85 -28.23 -18.51
C ILE A 558 15.59 -29.09 -18.69
N GLY A 559 15.62 -30.04 -19.64
CA GLY A 559 14.49 -30.91 -20.00
C GLY A 559 14.05 -30.80 -21.48
N PRO A 560 13.03 -31.55 -21.94
CA PRO A 560 12.53 -31.47 -23.31
C PRO A 560 11.91 -30.09 -23.59
N GLY A 561 12.35 -29.41 -24.66
CA GLY A 561 11.91 -28.05 -24.98
C GLY A 561 10.41 -27.94 -25.27
N THR A 562 9.71 -27.06 -24.54
CA THR A 562 8.25 -26.86 -24.62
C THR A 562 7.80 -26.22 -25.94
N THR A 563 8.68 -25.51 -26.65
CA THR A 563 8.35 -24.72 -27.85
C THR A 563 8.10 -25.54 -29.13
N ARG A 564 8.50 -26.82 -29.20
CA ARG A 564 8.18 -27.69 -30.34
C ARG A 564 6.86 -28.47 -30.17
N ARG A 565 6.32 -28.56 -28.96
CA ARG A 565 5.06 -29.28 -28.68
C ARG A 565 3.83 -28.44 -29.01
N SER A 566 3.88 -27.13 -28.79
CA SER A 566 2.75 -26.22 -29.04
C SER A 566 2.46 -25.96 -30.52
N LEU A 567 3.49 -25.86 -31.38
CA LEU A 567 3.30 -25.56 -32.82
C LEU A 567 2.90 -26.79 -33.66
N ARG A 568 3.26 -28.02 -33.26
CA ARG A 568 2.73 -29.24 -33.88
C ARG A 568 1.32 -29.57 -33.36
N GLY A 569 1.05 -29.33 -32.07
CA GLY A 569 -0.30 -29.50 -31.50
C GLY A 569 -1.32 -28.49 -32.03
N ALA A 570 -0.93 -27.24 -32.28
CA ALA A 570 -1.83 -26.19 -32.75
C ALA A 570 -2.25 -26.34 -34.23
N ARG A 571 -1.49 -27.07 -35.05
CA ARG A 571 -1.85 -27.36 -36.46
C ARG A 571 -2.79 -28.57 -36.60
N GLN A 572 -2.84 -29.45 -35.59
CA GLN A 572 -3.77 -30.58 -35.56
C GLN A 572 -5.03 -30.32 -34.72
N SER A 573 -4.98 -29.42 -33.71
CA SER A 573 -6.13 -29.15 -32.82
C SER A 573 -7.15 -28.13 -33.35
N ALA A 574 -7.03 -27.68 -34.62
CA ALA A 574 -7.93 -26.68 -35.19
C ALA A 574 -9.17 -27.29 -35.90
N LEU A 575 -9.32 -28.62 -35.90
CA LEU A 575 -10.43 -29.31 -36.59
C LEU A 575 -11.26 -30.24 -35.69
N ASP A 576 -10.98 -30.36 -34.39
CA ASP A 576 -11.77 -31.19 -33.48
C ASP A 576 -12.27 -30.41 -32.26
N PRO A 577 -13.48 -30.72 -31.73
CA PRO A 577 -13.98 -30.13 -30.49
C PRO A 577 -13.03 -30.49 -29.33
N PRO A 578 -12.97 -29.67 -28.26
CA PRO A 578 -12.04 -29.90 -27.17
C PRO A 578 -12.31 -31.26 -26.53
N ALA A 579 -11.36 -32.18 -26.68
CA ALA A 579 -11.40 -33.45 -25.98
C ALA A 579 -11.42 -33.18 -24.46
N PRO A 580 -12.26 -33.88 -23.68
CA PRO A 580 -12.20 -33.78 -22.23
C PRO A 580 -10.80 -34.17 -21.78
N THR A 581 -10.12 -33.27 -21.07
CA THR A 581 -8.83 -33.55 -20.44
C THR A 581 -9.05 -34.63 -19.38
N LEU A 582 -8.71 -35.88 -19.71
CA LEU A 582 -8.58 -36.96 -18.73
C LEU A 582 -7.42 -36.62 -17.77
N PRO A 583 -7.54 -36.97 -16.48
CA PRO A 583 -6.48 -36.77 -15.52
C PRO A 583 -5.28 -37.65 -15.88
N GLY A 584 -4.06 -37.14 -15.68
CA GLY A 584 -2.89 -38.00 -15.57
C GLY A 584 -3.11 -39.07 -14.49
N ASN A 585 -2.38 -40.19 -14.58
CA ASN A 585 -2.37 -41.33 -13.64
C ASN A 585 -3.75 -41.67 -13.02
N PRO A 586 -4.48 -42.69 -13.53
CA PRO A 586 -5.83 -43.01 -13.07
C PRO A 586 -5.91 -43.38 -11.58
N ILE A 587 -4.79 -43.83 -10.98
CA ILE A 587 -4.75 -44.16 -9.55
C ILE A 587 -4.73 -42.89 -8.70
N THR A 588 -4.13 -41.80 -9.19
CA THR A 588 -4.20 -40.49 -8.54
C THR A 588 -5.63 -39.95 -8.52
N ALA A 589 -6.40 -40.19 -9.58
CA ALA A 589 -7.82 -39.85 -9.62
C ALA A 589 -8.64 -40.67 -8.61
N ILE A 590 -8.37 -41.98 -8.49
CA ILE A 590 -8.99 -42.86 -7.48
C ILE A 590 -8.59 -42.42 -6.06
N LEU A 591 -7.33 -42.04 -5.84
CA LEU A 591 -6.83 -41.53 -4.55
C LEU A 591 -7.47 -40.19 -4.16
N GLY A 592 -7.85 -39.37 -5.14
CA GLY A 592 -8.62 -38.13 -4.93
C GLY A 592 -10.05 -38.37 -4.43
N LEU A 593 -10.59 -39.59 -4.61
CA LEU A 593 -11.91 -40.00 -4.14
C LEU A 593 -11.86 -40.78 -2.82
N ARG A 594 -10.70 -40.88 -2.16
CA ARG A 594 -10.50 -41.73 -0.97
C ARG A 594 -11.51 -41.48 0.17
N ASP A 595 -11.91 -40.23 0.37
CA ASP A 595 -12.83 -39.85 1.44
C ASP A 595 -14.27 -40.28 1.09
N SER A 596 -14.68 -40.11 -0.17
CA SER A 596 -15.97 -40.56 -0.71
C SER A 596 -16.09 -42.09 -0.82
N LEU A 597 -14.96 -42.77 -1.02
CA LEU A 597 -14.88 -44.23 -1.04
C LEU A 597 -14.81 -44.83 0.38
N GLY A 598 -14.47 -44.03 1.40
CA GLY A 598 -14.23 -44.51 2.76
C GLY A 598 -13.00 -45.43 2.84
N CYS A 599 -11.91 -45.06 2.16
CA CYS A 599 -10.66 -45.83 2.21
C CYS A 599 -10.00 -45.74 3.59
N THR A 600 -9.44 -46.84 4.08
CA THR A 600 -8.58 -46.81 5.27
C THR A 600 -7.24 -46.13 4.98
N LEU A 601 -6.51 -45.73 6.03
CA LEU A 601 -5.16 -45.15 5.90
C LEU A 601 -4.21 -46.10 5.14
N ASP A 602 -4.30 -47.40 5.40
CA ASP A 602 -3.50 -48.42 4.71
C ASP A 602 -3.88 -48.55 3.22
N GLN A 603 -5.17 -48.54 2.90
CA GLN A 603 -5.63 -48.55 1.51
C GLN A 603 -5.16 -47.30 0.75
N ALA A 604 -5.21 -46.13 1.38
CA ALA A 604 -4.71 -44.89 0.79
C ALA A 604 -3.20 -44.92 0.56
N ALA A 605 -2.42 -45.49 1.49
CA ALA A 605 -0.97 -45.65 1.34
C ALA A 605 -0.63 -46.63 0.20
N GLN A 606 -1.34 -47.75 0.10
CA GLN A 606 -1.16 -48.74 -0.98
C GLN A 606 -1.53 -48.17 -2.36
N LEU A 607 -2.63 -47.43 -2.46
CA LEU A 607 -3.02 -46.74 -3.70
C LEU A 607 -1.97 -45.68 -4.11
N ARG A 608 -1.42 -44.95 -3.15
CA ARG A 608 -0.34 -43.99 -3.42
C ARG A 608 0.92 -44.67 -3.94
N ALA A 609 1.32 -45.80 -3.35
CA ALA A 609 2.45 -46.58 -3.83
C ALA A 609 2.24 -47.13 -5.26
N ILE A 610 1.01 -47.55 -5.59
CA ILE A 610 0.65 -47.97 -6.96
C ILE A 610 0.72 -46.78 -7.93
N ALA A 611 0.23 -45.61 -7.53
CA ALA A 611 0.32 -44.39 -8.34
C ALA A 611 1.78 -44.01 -8.63
N ASP A 612 2.62 -43.94 -7.61
CA ASP A 612 4.05 -43.61 -7.74
C ASP A 612 4.79 -44.64 -8.62
N SER A 613 4.44 -45.93 -8.49
CA SER A 613 5.00 -47.00 -9.31
C SER A 613 4.59 -46.91 -10.79
N LEU A 614 3.35 -46.50 -11.07
CA LEU A 614 2.89 -46.25 -12.43
C LEU A 614 3.66 -45.08 -13.06
N ASP A 615 3.84 -43.99 -12.32
CA ASP A 615 4.61 -42.84 -12.79
C ASP A 615 6.07 -43.21 -13.06
N ALA A 616 6.69 -44.02 -12.18
CA ALA A 616 8.04 -44.51 -12.37
C ALA A 616 8.16 -45.41 -13.62
N ARG A 617 7.22 -46.35 -13.82
CA ARG A 617 7.18 -47.22 -15.01
C ARG A 617 7.04 -46.43 -16.31
N ASN A 618 6.20 -45.40 -16.32
CA ASN A 618 6.01 -44.54 -17.50
C ASN A 618 7.23 -43.64 -17.77
N ARG A 619 7.98 -43.23 -16.74
CA ARG A 619 9.24 -42.47 -16.90
C ARG A 619 10.39 -43.30 -17.45
N LEU A 620 10.38 -44.62 -17.24
CA LEU A 620 11.41 -45.54 -17.71
C LEU A 620 11.22 -45.99 -19.16
N LEU A 621 10.12 -45.59 -19.82
CA LEU A 621 9.91 -45.88 -21.24
C LEU A 621 10.96 -45.13 -22.10
N PRO A 622 11.76 -45.84 -22.93
CA PRO A 622 12.77 -45.22 -23.77
C PRO A 622 12.18 -44.16 -24.71
N ALA A 623 12.79 -42.98 -24.75
CA ALA A 623 12.37 -41.90 -25.63
C ALA A 623 12.59 -42.19 -27.13
N SER A 624 13.28 -43.29 -27.47
CA SER A 624 13.53 -43.77 -28.82
C SER A 624 12.39 -44.62 -29.41
N LEU A 625 11.40 -45.02 -28.61
CA LEU A 625 10.23 -45.76 -29.08
C LEU A 625 9.34 -44.86 -29.97
N ASP A 626 8.75 -45.43 -31.02
CA ASP A 626 7.75 -44.72 -31.80
C ASP A 626 6.49 -44.44 -30.96
N ALA A 627 5.68 -43.47 -31.42
CA ALA A 627 4.52 -42.99 -30.67
C ALA A 627 3.45 -44.09 -30.44
N GLY A 628 3.34 -45.06 -31.35
CA GLY A 628 2.39 -46.17 -31.23
C GLY A 628 2.83 -47.18 -30.17
N ALA A 629 4.13 -47.51 -30.15
CA ALA A 629 4.75 -48.39 -29.17
C ALA A 629 4.74 -47.78 -27.76
N GLN A 630 5.00 -46.47 -27.63
CA GLN A 630 4.89 -45.77 -26.34
C GLN A 630 3.45 -45.77 -25.81
N LEU A 631 2.46 -45.57 -26.70
CA LEU A 631 1.06 -45.60 -26.33
C LEU A 631 0.63 -47.00 -25.86
N ALA A 632 1.05 -48.05 -26.57
CA ALA A 632 0.80 -49.43 -26.17
C ALA A 632 1.41 -49.75 -24.79
N ALA A 633 2.67 -49.39 -24.56
CA ALA A 633 3.35 -49.62 -23.28
C ALA A 633 2.73 -48.83 -22.11
N THR A 634 2.27 -47.61 -22.37
CA THR A 634 1.56 -46.80 -21.36
C THR A 634 0.21 -47.39 -21.01
N ARG A 635 -0.49 -47.99 -21.99
CA ARG A 635 -1.74 -48.74 -21.77
C ARG A 635 -1.50 -50.00 -20.93
N ASP A 636 -0.41 -50.72 -21.18
CA ASP A 636 -0.03 -51.89 -20.39
C ASP A 636 0.27 -51.53 -18.93
N ASN A 637 1.01 -50.43 -18.72
CA ASN A 637 1.31 -49.93 -17.39
C ASN A 637 0.05 -49.46 -16.65
N ALA A 638 -0.86 -48.75 -17.32
CA ALA A 638 -2.12 -48.32 -16.73
C ALA A 638 -3.03 -49.51 -16.36
N ARG A 639 -3.08 -50.56 -17.21
CA ARG A 639 -3.79 -51.81 -16.91
C ARG A 639 -3.24 -52.48 -15.65
N TRP A 640 -1.92 -52.63 -15.59
CA TRP A 640 -1.23 -53.18 -14.41
C TRP A 640 -1.57 -52.42 -13.12
N ALA A 641 -1.64 -51.08 -13.19
CA ALA A 641 -1.94 -50.26 -12.03
C ALA A 641 -3.41 -50.39 -11.58
N LEU A 642 -4.35 -50.43 -12.53
CA LEU A 642 -5.78 -50.60 -12.25
C LEU A 642 -6.10 -51.98 -11.65
N GLU A 643 -5.43 -53.03 -12.12
CA GLU A 643 -5.58 -54.38 -11.54
C GLU A 643 -5.10 -54.43 -10.09
N ARG A 644 -4.00 -53.76 -9.77
CA ARG A 644 -3.50 -53.67 -8.39
C ARG A 644 -4.41 -52.80 -7.50
N ALA A 645 -4.92 -51.70 -8.02
CA ALA A 645 -5.88 -50.87 -7.28
C ALA A 645 -7.18 -51.62 -6.99
N ARG A 646 -7.63 -52.49 -7.90
CA ARG A 646 -8.78 -53.38 -7.70
C ARG A 646 -8.56 -54.41 -6.58
N ALA A 647 -7.32 -54.83 -6.37
CA ALA A 647 -6.97 -55.74 -5.27
C ALA A 647 -6.90 -55.03 -3.90
N VAL A 648 -6.68 -53.71 -3.88
CA VAL A 648 -6.61 -52.90 -2.65
C VAL A 648 -8.00 -52.46 -2.17
N LEU A 649 -8.91 -52.18 -3.10
CA LEU A 649 -10.27 -51.74 -2.81
C LEU A 649 -11.22 -52.93 -2.62
N THR A 650 -12.16 -52.83 -1.67
CA THR A 650 -13.23 -53.82 -1.54
C THR A 650 -14.18 -53.77 -2.75
N LEU A 651 -14.93 -54.84 -2.99
CA LEU A 651 -15.93 -54.89 -4.07
C LEU A 651 -16.93 -53.72 -4.02
N ALA A 652 -17.38 -53.34 -2.82
CA ALA A 652 -18.30 -52.22 -2.61
C ALA A 652 -17.65 -50.84 -2.83
N GLN A 653 -16.34 -50.70 -2.58
CA GLN A 653 -15.59 -49.48 -2.89
C GLN A 653 -15.32 -49.38 -4.40
N TRP A 654 -14.92 -50.48 -5.03
CA TRP A 654 -14.65 -50.55 -6.46
C TRP A 654 -15.91 -50.23 -7.28
N SER A 655 -17.08 -50.73 -6.87
CA SER A 655 -18.35 -50.48 -7.58
C SER A 655 -18.74 -49.00 -7.62
N LYS A 656 -18.34 -48.19 -6.62
CA LYS A 656 -18.62 -46.74 -6.54
C LYS A 656 -17.81 -45.88 -7.51
N LEU A 657 -16.73 -46.42 -8.10
CA LEU A 657 -15.94 -45.70 -9.09
C LEU A 657 -16.75 -45.51 -10.38
N ALA A 658 -16.59 -44.38 -11.07
CA ALA A 658 -17.15 -44.18 -12.40
C ALA A 658 -16.51 -45.17 -13.40
N ASP A 659 -17.27 -45.67 -14.37
CA ASP A 659 -16.76 -46.67 -15.33
C ASP A 659 -15.60 -46.13 -16.19
N ALA A 660 -15.54 -44.81 -16.39
CA ALA A 660 -14.41 -44.14 -17.00
C ALA A 660 -13.08 -44.28 -16.23
N LEU A 661 -13.13 -44.54 -14.91
CA LEU A 661 -11.94 -44.82 -14.08
C LEU A 661 -11.64 -46.32 -13.96
N LYS A 662 -12.58 -47.18 -14.39
CA LYS A 662 -12.45 -48.64 -14.41
C LYS A 662 -12.03 -49.18 -15.79
N SER A 663 -12.22 -48.39 -16.85
CA SER A 663 -12.09 -48.89 -18.21
C SER A 663 -10.63 -49.13 -18.61
N ARG A 664 -10.42 -50.19 -19.39
CA ARG A 664 -9.13 -50.59 -19.96
C ARG A 664 -8.58 -49.59 -20.99
N GLU A 665 -9.37 -48.57 -21.34
CA GLU A 665 -9.09 -47.53 -22.33
C GLU A 665 -8.97 -46.13 -21.71
N ALA A 666 -9.04 -46.00 -20.38
CA ALA A 666 -9.00 -44.73 -19.67
C ALA A 666 -7.69 -43.92 -19.82
N ALA A 667 -6.70 -44.45 -20.54
CA ALA A 667 -5.40 -43.82 -20.77
C ALA A 667 -5.20 -43.39 -22.24
N LEU A 668 -6.02 -42.41 -22.67
CA LEU A 668 -5.81 -41.41 -23.75
C LEU A 668 -6.63 -41.55 -25.07
N PRO A 669 -6.93 -40.40 -25.74
CA PRO A 669 -7.92 -40.27 -26.80
C PRO A 669 -7.43 -40.84 -28.14
N ASN A 670 -8.38 -41.06 -29.07
CA ASN A 670 -8.11 -41.47 -30.45
C ASN A 670 -7.18 -40.51 -31.19
#